data_AF-A0A523YJ12-F1
#
_entry.id   AF-A0A523YJ12-F1
#
_cell.length_a   1.000
_cell.length_b   1.000
_cell.length_c   1.000
_cell.angle_alpha   90.00
_cell.angle_beta   90.00
_cell.angle_gamma   90.00
#
_symmetry.space_group_name_H-M   'P 1'
#
loop_
_entity.id
_entity.type
_entity.pdbx_description
1 polymer ?
#
loop_
_entity_poly.entity_id
_entity_poly.type
_entity_poly.pdbx_seq_one_letter_code
_entity_poly.pdbx_strand_id
1 'polypeptide(L)'
;MISERFLTTRTFTFWVGVLAKKFTLPEGKIVRTIEGGPGSFKKLLLDLKKYSFDGYVSTAMEQADHTTKGFIVIKTGKPHSFLYVDKDGQTRGEESVKKIWADSYRKECVIRLHAKIDVDALAELIEKGEEERDPRFQELEEKMEAWRSAGYIVTELESTLMGDIESAEERFADYGERTARLEEIRERLQTLETEKFKLDIEEIESRLNDPSSLREIQGDIVILEDRIAMEKERPKEEGAEAEVEAEPEVEAEAEPEVIEEDVEKSADQVYEMILRHRSKAGAEAEMIPEEAVERDERTNLIPHFVFDNFVVGPSNRFAYAACLAVARTPYKAYNPLFVTSGPGLGKTHLLSAIGNFIIEKNSKSNVLYLTTESFSNAYKEAVKDGTLNEFRKLYRNVDVFLLDDAQFLEGRMDVQEELFHTFNALYEANRQIALTSDRPPKEIPDLQDRLVSRFEAGLIADIQPPEMRTRIAILRRKAREAGVDVGSDVLSLIATLVTENIRELEGALNRVVAFSSLMDIPITEGMAREVLKDLISEEEYTKWEAKVEESLEELKNGRTYLLEEDRPLNCFKVFRGSLRHGKNGIIITRTNPKRAREKFDVGKGRIIWLTDRESSTEEILPPVLERLVFVIEEFIKEEEEGTILLDGLEYLISNNSFEAVLRFLRQLIDEVSESKCVLLISSSPKTLKERELKILERETEVISFL
;
A
#
# COMPACT_ATOMS: atom_id res chain seq x y z
N MET A 1 31.52 -29.55 0.16
CA MET A 1 30.88 -30.86 -0.11
C MET A 1 30.08 -31.27 1.11
N ILE A 2 28.75 -31.30 0.97
CA ILE A 2 27.77 -32.17 1.66
C ILE A 2 27.66 -31.97 3.19
N SER A 3 26.51 -31.68 3.81
CA SER A 3 25.16 -31.37 3.35
C SER A 3 24.37 -30.86 4.56
N GLU A 4 23.35 -30.06 4.29
CA GLU A 4 22.15 -29.94 5.11
C GLU A 4 21.67 -31.33 5.58
N ARG A 5 21.33 -31.44 6.87
CA ARG A 5 20.49 -32.52 7.39
C ARG A 5 19.48 -31.94 8.38
N PHE A 6 18.29 -31.67 7.83
CA PHE A 6 16.98 -31.93 8.41
C PHE A 6 16.81 -31.68 9.92
N LEU A 7 16.18 -30.56 10.27
CA LEU A 7 15.24 -30.53 11.41
C LEU A 7 14.04 -31.41 11.05
N THR A 8 14.17 -32.73 11.23
CA THR A 8 13.03 -33.65 11.21
C THR A 8 12.13 -33.35 12.40
N THR A 9 10.99 -32.70 12.16
CA THR A 9 9.84 -32.71 13.06
C THR A 9 9.41 -34.17 13.20
N ARG A 10 9.71 -34.82 14.34
CA ARG A 10 9.16 -36.14 14.63
C ARG A 10 7.69 -35.98 15.02
N THR A 11 6.82 -36.71 14.35
CA THR A 11 5.38 -36.81 14.62
C THR A 11 5.10 -38.18 15.24
N PHE A 12 4.44 -38.23 16.41
CA PHE A 12 4.01 -39.49 17.01
C PHE A 12 2.70 -39.94 16.35
N THR A 13 2.65 -41.19 15.87
CA THR A 13 1.45 -41.80 15.26
C THR A 13 0.86 -42.85 16.21
N PHE A 14 -0.46 -42.86 16.43
CA PHE A 14 -1.15 -43.89 17.23
C PHE A 14 -2.13 -44.72 16.40
N TRP A 15 -2.31 -45.99 16.80
CA TRP A 15 -3.30 -46.92 16.25
C TRP A 15 -4.36 -47.23 17.32
N VAL A 16 -5.64 -47.08 16.98
CA VAL A 16 -6.77 -47.46 17.85
C VAL A 16 -7.85 -48.15 17.00
N GLY A 17 -8.08 -49.45 17.24
CA GLY A 17 -9.28 -50.18 16.80
C GLY A 17 -9.56 -50.27 15.29
N VAL A 18 -10.55 -51.10 14.91
CA VAL A 18 -10.78 -51.66 13.55
C VAL A 18 -11.18 -50.64 12.45
N LEU A 19 -11.26 -49.35 12.76
CA LEU A 19 -11.46 -48.27 11.78
C LEU A 19 -10.39 -47.18 12.02
N ALA A 20 -9.17 -47.45 11.55
CA ALA A 20 -7.99 -46.65 11.87
C ALA A 20 -7.99 -45.28 11.15
N LYS A 21 -8.15 -44.18 11.90
CA LYS A 21 -7.73 -42.81 11.48
C LYS A 21 -6.50 -42.37 12.26
N LYS A 22 -5.59 -41.67 11.58
CA LYS A 22 -4.20 -41.43 11.98
C LYS A 22 -4.09 -40.09 12.71
N PHE A 23 -4.15 -40.09 14.05
CA PHE A 23 -4.03 -38.86 14.83
C PHE A 23 -2.55 -38.54 15.11
N THR A 24 -2.02 -37.46 14.54
CA THR A 24 -0.63 -37.00 14.75
C THR A 24 -0.58 -35.72 15.57
N LEU A 25 0.05 -35.78 16.74
CA LEU A 25 0.38 -34.60 17.54
C LEU A 25 1.86 -34.25 17.38
N PRO A 26 2.25 -32.97 17.36
CA PRO A 26 3.65 -32.60 17.33
C PRO A 26 4.30 -32.95 18.67
N GLU A 27 5.45 -33.61 18.65
CA GLU A 27 6.04 -34.19 19.86
C GLU A 27 6.60 -33.12 20.83
N GLY A 28 6.85 -31.89 20.35
CA GLY A 28 7.54 -30.86 21.12
C GLY A 28 8.88 -31.36 21.69
N LYS A 29 9.51 -30.57 22.58
CA LYS A 29 10.66 -31.02 23.35
C LYS A 29 10.20 -31.44 24.75
N ILE A 30 10.47 -32.68 25.16
CA ILE A 30 10.19 -33.14 26.53
C ILE A 30 11.10 -32.36 27.50
N VAL A 31 10.49 -31.59 28.39
CA VAL A 31 11.19 -30.78 29.39
C VAL A 31 11.23 -31.50 30.73
N ARG A 32 10.21 -32.28 31.05
CA ARG A 32 10.10 -32.98 32.34
C ARG A 32 9.25 -34.23 32.21
N THR A 33 9.64 -35.31 32.90
CA THR A 33 8.83 -36.53 33.04
C THR A 33 8.65 -36.82 34.53
N ILE A 34 7.44 -37.17 34.94
CA ILE A 34 7.04 -37.40 36.33
C ILE A 34 6.17 -38.66 36.38
N GLU A 35 6.34 -39.48 37.41
CA GLU A 35 5.46 -40.62 37.68
C GLU A 35 4.15 -40.16 38.34
N GLY A 36 3.07 -40.83 38.00
CA GLY A 36 1.75 -40.61 38.57
C GLY A 36 1.71 -40.97 40.05
N GLY A 37 0.72 -40.43 40.75
CA GLY A 37 0.57 -40.61 42.19
C GLY A 37 -0.25 -39.51 42.86
N PRO A 38 -0.66 -39.72 44.12
CA PRO A 38 -1.54 -38.79 44.83
C PRO A 38 -0.93 -37.38 44.91
N GLY A 39 -1.50 -36.44 44.18
CA GLY A 39 -1.07 -35.03 44.19
C GLY A 39 0.10 -34.68 43.27
N SER A 40 0.73 -35.64 42.58
CA SER A 40 1.83 -35.37 41.62
C SER A 40 1.37 -34.45 40.49
N PHE A 41 0.20 -34.73 39.92
CA PHE A 41 -0.38 -33.95 38.85
C PHE A 41 -0.86 -32.56 39.30
N LYS A 42 -1.48 -32.48 40.49
CA LYS A 42 -1.89 -31.20 41.09
C LYS A 42 -0.68 -30.30 41.37
N LYS A 43 0.41 -30.87 41.89
CA LYS A 43 1.66 -30.13 42.14
C LYS A 43 2.29 -29.67 40.83
N LEU A 44 2.30 -30.51 39.80
CA LEU A 44 2.76 -30.12 38.46
C LEU A 44 1.95 -28.93 37.93
N LEU A 45 0.62 -28.97 37.95
CA LEU A 45 -0.21 -27.85 37.48
C LEU A 45 0.03 -26.55 38.28
N LEU A 46 0.28 -26.65 39.58
CA LEU A 46 0.64 -25.50 40.42
C LEU A 46 2.01 -24.92 40.04
N ASP A 47 3.01 -25.79 39.78
CA ASP A 47 4.32 -25.37 39.28
C ASP A 47 4.17 -24.69 37.90
N LEU A 48 3.42 -25.29 36.97
CA LEU A 48 3.20 -24.73 35.63
C LEU A 48 2.49 -23.38 35.69
N LYS A 49 1.54 -23.21 36.61
CA LYS A 49 0.87 -21.93 36.88
C LYS A 49 1.83 -20.89 37.46
N LYS A 50 2.76 -21.30 38.32
CA LYS A 50 3.79 -20.41 38.89
C LYS A 50 4.78 -19.92 37.83
N TYR A 51 5.10 -20.75 36.84
CA TYR A 51 6.07 -20.44 35.78
C TYR A 51 5.44 -19.99 34.45
N SER A 52 4.12 -19.73 34.43
CA SER A 52 3.36 -19.32 33.23
C SER A 52 3.69 -20.17 31.99
N PHE A 53 3.85 -21.48 32.18
CA PHE A 53 4.36 -22.37 31.15
C PHE A 53 3.43 -22.44 29.93
N ASP A 54 4.02 -22.38 28.73
CA ASP A 54 3.35 -22.59 27.44
C ASP A 54 3.82 -23.90 26.81
N GLY A 55 2.87 -24.80 26.58
CA GLY A 55 3.14 -26.12 26.00
C GLY A 55 2.00 -27.08 26.28
N TYR A 56 2.28 -28.37 26.39
CA TYR A 56 1.27 -29.35 26.77
C TYR A 56 1.79 -30.41 27.74
N VAL A 57 0.88 -30.93 28.53
CA VAL A 57 1.11 -32.11 29.38
C VAL A 57 0.50 -33.30 28.69
N SER A 58 1.27 -34.37 28.50
CA SER A 58 0.75 -35.67 28.10
C SER A 58 0.76 -36.64 29.27
N THR A 59 -0.27 -37.46 29.39
CA THR A 59 -0.33 -38.60 30.29
C THR A 59 -0.42 -39.87 29.47
N ALA A 60 0.29 -40.92 29.87
CA ALA A 60 0.21 -42.23 29.23
C ALA A 60 0.20 -43.32 30.30
N MET A 61 -0.73 -44.26 30.19
CA MET A 61 -0.80 -45.42 31.08
C MET A 61 -1.04 -46.69 30.24
N GLU A 62 -0.32 -47.75 30.57
CA GLU A 62 -0.41 -49.04 29.91
C GLU A 62 -1.03 -50.07 30.87
N GLN A 63 -2.18 -50.64 30.50
CA GLN A 63 -2.84 -51.71 31.24
C GLN A 63 -2.86 -52.97 30.38
N ALA A 64 -3.03 -54.14 31.01
CA ALA A 64 -2.92 -55.45 30.36
C ALA A 64 -3.72 -55.61 29.04
N ASP A 65 -4.83 -54.88 28.88
CA ASP A 65 -5.73 -54.99 27.72
C ASP A 65 -5.92 -53.68 26.91
N HIS A 66 -5.35 -52.53 27.31
CA HIS A 66 -5.41 -51.26 26.55
C HIS A 66 -4.46 -50.17 27.08
N THR A 67 -4.12 -49.20 26.23
CA THR A 67 -3.36 -47.99 26.59
C THR A 67 -4.27 -46.76 26.64
N THR A 68 -4.17 -45.95 27.68
CA THR A 68 -4.87 -44.66 27.76
C THR A 68 -3.89 -43.50 27.62
N LYS A 69 -4.34 -42.41 26.98
CA LYS A 69 -3.53 -41.20 26.80
C LYS A 69 -4.35 -39.95 27.05
N GLY A 70 -3.77 -39.00 27.76
CA GLY A 70 -4.34 -37.70 28.02
C GLY A 70 -3.45 -36.60 27.48
N PHE A 71 -4.04 -35.51 27.00
CA PHE A 71 -3.35 -34.32 26.57
C PHE A 71 -4.04 -33.09 27.17
N ILE A 72 -3.23 -32.20 27.70
CA ILE A 72 -3.69 -30.95 28.32
C ILE A 72 -2.81 -29.84 27.79
N VAL A 73 -3.41 -28.97 26.98
CA VAL A 73 -2.75 -27.76 26.51
C VAL A 73 -2.69 -26.77 27.65
N ILE A 74 -1.51 -26.26 27.94
CA ILE A 74 -1.25 -25.26 28.97
C ILE A 74 -0.91 -23.95 28.26
N LYS A 75 -1.75 -22.94 28.43
CA LYS A 75 -1.52 -21.56 27.98
C LYS A 75 -1.36 -20.66 29.19
N THR A 76 -0.27 -19.93 29.27
CA THR A 76 0.07 -19.02 30.38
C THR A 76 0.00 -19.72 31.74
N GLY A 77 0.43 -20.98 31.80
CA GLY A 77 0.40 -21.80 33.03
C GLY A 77 -1.00 -22.29 33.46
N LYS A 78 -2.04 -22.05 32.66
CA LYS A 78 -3.40 -22.55 32.90
C LYS A 78 -3.79 -23.62 31.89
N PRO A 79 -4.48 -24.69 32.30
CA PRO A 79 -5.08 -25.63 31.38
C PRO A 79 -6.11 -24.93 30.48
N HIS A 80 -6.02 -25.15 29.17
CA HIS A 80 -6.86 -24.52 28.15
C HIS A 80 -7.73 -25.57 27.43
N SER A 81 -7.09 -26.54 26.76
CA SER A 81 -7.77 -27.56 25.95
C SER A 81 -7.39 -28.96 26.43
N PHE A 82 -8.32 -29.91 26.30
CA PHE A 82 -8.18 -31.26 26.86
C PHE A 82 -8.62 -32.34 25.87
N LEU A 83 -7.82 -33.40 25.75
CA LEU A 83 -8.12 -34.58 24.96
C LEU A 83 -7.78 -35.82 25.77
N TYR A 84 -8.68 -36.80 25.79
CA TYR A 84 -8.43 -38.11 26.38
C TYR A 84 -8.75 -39.21 25.38
N VAL A 85 -7.89 -40.20 25.27
CA VAL A 85 -8.01 -41.32 24.33
C VAL A 85 -7.91 -42.63 25.09
N ASP A 86 -8.91 -43.49 24.91
CA ASP A 86 -8.95 -44.85 25.43
C ASP A 86 -9.35 -45.84 24.31
N LYS A 87 -9.64 -47.09 24.69
CA LYS A 87 -10.06 -48.15 23.76
C LYS A 87 -11.44 -47.90 23.14
N ASP A 88 -12.28 -47.09 23.78
CA ASP A 88 -13.67 -46.84 23.42
C ASP A 88 -13.81 -45.55 22.57
N GLY A 89 -12.73 -44.77 22.43
CA GLY A 89 -12.64 -43.65 21.49
C GLY A 89 -11.86 -42.45 22.05
N GLN A 90 -12.20 -41.26 21.54
CA GLN A 90 -11.64 -39.99 22.00
C GLN A 90 -12.72 -39.17 22.73
N THR A 91 -12.37 -38.59 23.88
CA THR A 91 -13.19 -37.62 24.63
C THR A 91 -12.47 -36.27 24.59
N ARG A 92 -13.21 -35.16 24.47
CA ARG A 92 -12.67 -33.79 24.43
C ARG A 92 -13.29 -32.90 25.51
N GLY A 93 -12.69 -31.74 25.76
CA GLY A 93 -13.23 -30.73 26.68
C GLY A 93 -13.19 -31.17 28.15
N GLU A 94 -13.97 -30.50 29.00
CA GLU A 94 -13.92 -30.68 30.46
C GLU A 94 -14.17 -32.11 30.94
N GLU A 95 -14.92 -32.91 30.18
CA GLU A 95 -15.17 -34.33 30.51
C GLU A 95 -13.89 -35.17 30.47
N SER A 96 -12.93 -34.77 29.62
CA SER A 96 -11.60 -35.40 29.53
C SER A 96 -10.76 -35.16 30.77
N VAL A 97 -10.92 -34.01 31.44
CA VAL A 97 -10.15 -33.64 32.63
C VAL A 97 -10.35 -34.67 33.73
N LYS A 98 -11.59 -35.13 33.94
CA LYS A 98 -11.90 -36.12 34.99
C LYS A 98 -11.18 -37.44 34.74
N LYS A 99 -11.12 -37.89 33.48
CA LYS A 99 -10.44 -39.12 33.08
C LYS A 99 -8.91 -38.99 33.20
N ILE A 100 -8.33 -37.89 32.71
CA ILE A 100 -6.88 -37.61 32.84
C ILE A 100 -6.48 -37.50 34.32
N TRP A 101 -7.31 -36.84 35.14
CA TRP A 101 -7.07 -36.70 36.57
C TRP A 101 -7.10 -38.05 37.27
N ALA A 102 -8.07 -38.92 36.95
CA ALA A 102 -8.17 -40.26 37.51
C ALA A 102 -6.96 -41.14 37.15
N ASP A 103 -6.47 -41.07 35.91
CA ASP A 103 -5.29 -41.80 35.47
C ASP A 103 -4.02 -41.28 36.16
N SER A 104 -3.90 -39.96 36.34
CA SER A 104 -2.73 -39.34 36.97
C SER A 104 -2.50 -39.72 38.44
N TYR A 105 -3.51 -40.28 39.12
CA TYR A 105 -3.41 -40.74 40.51
C TYR A 105 -2.75 -42.12 40.64
N ARG A 106 -2.70 -42.88 39.56
CA ARG A 106 -2.13 -44.23 39.51
C ARG A 106 -0.62 -44.13 39.31
N LYS A 107 0.15 -45.00 39.96
CA LYS A 107 1.63 -44.95 39.90
C LYS A 107 2.18 -45.37 38.54
N GLU A 108 1.38 -46.14 37.80
CA GLU A 108 1.68 -46.67 36.48
C GLU A 108 1.50 -45.63 35.36
N CYS A 109 0.95 -44.45 35.68
CA CYS A 109 0.76 -43.37 34.72
C CYS A 109 2.04 -42.53 34.61
N VAL A 110 2.51 -42.29 33.38
CA VAL A 110 3.65 -41.42 33.09
C VAL A 110 3.14 -40.07 32.61
N ILE A 111 3.55 -39.00 33.28
CA ILE A 111 3.17 -37.62 32.97
C ILE A 111 4.38 -36.91 32.37
N ARG A 112 4.26 -36.39 31.15
CA ARG A 112 5.33 -35.70 30.43
C ARG A 112 4.93 -34.26 30.13
N LEU A 113 5.88 -33.36 30.29
CA LEU A 113 5.75 -31.94 29.96
C LEU A 113 6.51 -31.65 28.67
N HIS A 114 5.82 -31.07 27.70
CA HIS A 114 6.34 -30.77 26.37
C HIS A 114 6.31 -29.25 26.12
N ALA A 115 7.43 -28.68 25.68
CA ALA A 115 7.58 -27.26 25.33
C ALA A 115 8.10 -27.07 23.90
N LYS A 116 8.30 -25.81 23.47
CA LYS A 116 8.74 -25.45 22.11
C LYS A 116 7.81 -25.98 21.02
N ILE A 117 6.53 -25.69 21.18
CA ILE A 117 5.47 -26.09 20.26
C ILE A 117 4.52 -24.92 20.10
N ASP A 118 3.91 -24.79 18.93
CA ASP A 118 2.83 -23.83 18.72
C ASP A 118 1.60 -24.28 19.51
N VAL A 119 1.33 -23.60 20.62
CA VAL A 119 0.30 -23.94 21.59
C VAL A 119 -1.09 -23.56 21.08
N ASP A 120 -1.17 -22.56 20.20
CA ASP A 120 -2.43 -22.12 19.60
C ASP A 120 -2.86 -23.08 18.49
N ALA A 121 -1.94 -23.45 17.60
CA ALA A 121 -2.21 -24.48 16.59
C ALA A 121 -2.57 -25.83 17.22
N LEU A 122 -1.91 -26.21 18.32
CA LEU A 122 -2.21 -27.44 19.05
C LEU A 122 -3.56 -27.40 19.77
N ALA A 123 -3.92 -26.26 20.36
CA ALA A 123 -5.23 -26.06 20.99
C ALA A 123 -6.35 -26.18 19.96
N GLU A 124 -6.20 -25.54 18.80
CA GLU A 124 -7.17 -25.64 17.71
C GLU A 124 -7.32 -27.07 17.20
N LEU A 125 -6.22 -27.81 17.05
CA LEU A 125 -6.25 -29.22 16.63
C LEU A 125 -6.98 -30.10 17.65
N ILE A 126 -6.78 -29.86 18.95
CA ILE A 126 -7.45 -30.58 20.04
C ILE A 126 -8.94 -30.22 20.15
N GLU A 127 -9.30 -28.96 19.92
CA GLU A 127 -10.68 -28.47 20.05
C GLU A 127 -11.55 -28.81 18.84
N LYS A 128 -11.06 -28.50 17.63
CA LYS A 128 -11.77 -28.77 16.36
C LYS A 128 -11.74 -30.26 16.04
N GLY A 129 -10.61 -30.93 16.31
CA GLY A 129 -10.34 -32.24 15.72
C GLY A 129 -10.15 -32.15 14.22
N GLU A 130 -9.71 -33.25 13.62
CA GLU A 130 -9.99 -33.44 12.20
C GLU A 130 -11.52 -33.56 12.06
N GLU A 131 -12.17 -32.45 11.74
CA GLU A 131 -13.37 -32.50 10.91
C GLU A 131 -13.03 -33.39 9.72
N GLU A 132 -13.93 -34.30 9.37
CA GLU A 132 -13.85 -34.98 8.07
C GLU A 132 -13.85 -33.90 6.99
N ARG A 133 -12.66 -33.48 6.57
CA ARG A 133 -12.48 -32.69 5.36
C ARG A 133 -13.03 -33.57 4.24
N ASP A 134 -14.05 -33.07 3.56
CA ASP A 134 -14.69 -33.76 2.45
C ASP A 134 -13.59 -34.33 1.54
N PRO A 135 -13.59 -35.65 1.20
CA PRO A 135 -12.56 -36.26 0.36
C PRO A 135 -12.29 -35.49 -0.94
N ARG A 136 -13.27 -34.73 -1.42
CA ARG A 136 -13.14 -33.86 -2.60
C ARG A 136 -12.11 -32.74 -2.42
N PHE A 137 -11.83 -32.29 -1.20
CA PHE A 137 -10.73 -31.36 -0.95
C PHE A 137 -9.36 -31.96 -1.30
N GLN A 138 -9.20 -33.28 -1.16
CA GLN A 138 -7.97 -33.96 -1.58
C GLN A 138 -7.79 -33.88 -3.10
N GLU A 139 -8.86 -34.04 -3.86
CA GLU A 139 -8.84 -33.87 -5.33
C GLU A 139 -8.51 -32.42 -5.74
N LEU A 140 -9.00 -31.43 -4.98
CA LEU A 140 -8.68 -30.02 -5.22
C LEU A 140 -7.22 -29.69 -4.85
N GLU A 141 -6.70 -30.23 -3.74
CA GLU A 141 -5.30 -30.07 -3.35
C GLU A 141 -4.35 -30.69 -4.39
N GLU A 142 -4.67 -31.88 -4.92
CA GLU A 142 -3.91 -32.51 -6.00
C GLU A 142 -3.92 -31.67 -7.28
N LYS A 143 -5.06 -31.06 -7.65
CA LYS A 143 -5.14 -30.12 -8.79
C LYS A 143 -4.33 -28.85 -8.56
N MET A 144 -4.38 -28.30 -7.35
CA MET A 144 -3.60 -27.11 -6.98
C MET A 144 -2.10 -27.39 -7.05
N GLU A 145 -1.65 -28.54 -6.54
CA GLU A 145 -0.24 -28.94 -6.63
C GLU A 145 0.19 -29.21 -8.08
N ALA A 146 -0.69 -29.75 -8.92
CA ALA A 146 -0.41 -29.92 -10.34
C ALA A 146 -0.19 -28.57 -11.04
N TRP A 147 -1.04 -27.56 -10.79
CA TRP A 147 -0.85 -26.21 -11.32
C TRP A 147 0.39 -25.52 -10.76
N ARG A 148 0.66 -25.67 -9.46
CA ARG A 148 1.89 -25.15 -8.85
C ARG A 148 3.15 -25.78 -9.48
N SER A 149 3.10 -27.08 -9.75
CA SER A 149 4.20 -27.81 -10.40
C SER A 149 4.38 -27.43 -11.86
N ALA A 150 3.29 -27.04 -12.54
CA ALA A 150 3.31 -26.47 -13.88
C ALA A 150 3.77 -25.01 -13.92
N GLY A 151 4.00 -24.38 -12.76
CA GLY A 151 4.56 -23.04 -12.62
C GLY A 151 3.53 -21.93 -12.40
N TYR A 152 2.24 -22.24 -12.25
CA TYR A 152 1.19 -21.23 -12.03
C TYR A 152 1.16 -20.71 -10.59
N ILE A 153 0.78 -19.43 -10.43
CA ILE A 153 0.58 -18.79 -9.13
C ILE A 153 -0.78 -19.20 -8.55
N VAL A 154 -0.77 -19.97 -7.46
CA VAL A 154 -1.97 -20.57 -6.83
C VAL A 154 -2.39 -19.89 -5.50
N THR A 155 -1.84 -18.73 -5.16
CA THR A 155 -2.07 -18.05 -3.88
C THR A 155 -3.55 -17.74 -3.63
N GLU A 156 -4.33 -17.46 -4.68
CA GLU A 156 -5.77 -17.25 -4.55
C GLU A 156 -6.50 -18.53 -4.10
N LEU A 157 -6.08 -19.71 -4.58
CA LEU A 157 -6.67 -21.01 -4.23
C LEU A 157 -6.25 -21.51 -2.83
N GLU A 158 -5.08 -21.12 -2.32
CA GLU A 158 -4.64 -21.50 -0.98
C GLU A 158 -5.61 -20.99 0.11
N SER A 159 -6.19 -19.81 -0.11
CA SER A 159 -7.16 -19.21 0.81
C SER A 159 -8.56 -19.85 0.71
N THR A 160 -8.89 -20.48 -0.42
CA THR A 160 -10.23 -21.07 -0.67
C THR A 160 -10.38 -22.44 -0.04
N LEU A 161 -9.28 -23.17 0.11
CA LEU A 161 -9.23 -24.47 0.79
C LEU A 161 -9.54 -24.38 2.30
N MET A 162 -9.63 -23.17 2.86
CA MET A 162 -10.07 -22.91 4.24
C MET A 162 -11.58 -22.64 4.36
N GLY A 163 -12.32 -22.59 3.24
CA GLY A 163 -13.77 -22.33 3.18
C GLY A 163 -14.62 -23.60 2.96
N ASP A 164 -15.85 -23.42 2.49
CA ASP A 164 -16.76 -24.52 2.14
C ASP A 164 -16.39 -25.17 0.78
N ILE A 165 -16.69 -26.47 0.64
CA ILE A 165 -16.30 -27.27 -0.53
C ILE A 165 -16.97 -26.81 -1.82
N GLU A 166 -18.22 -26.36 -1.78
CA GLU A 166 -18.96 -25.91 -2.97
C GLU A 166 -18.34 -24.61 -3.54
N SER A 167 -18.04 -23.64 -2.68
CA SER A 167 -17.33 -22.42 -3.07
C SER A 167 -15.91 -22.69 -3.52
N ALA A 168 -15.24 -23.70 -2.95
CA ALA A 168 -13.92 -24.12 -3.40
C ALA A 168 -13.99 -24.74 -4.81
N GLU A 169 -14.91 -25.67 -5.07
CA GLU A 169 -15.10 -26.29 -6.39
C GLU A 169 -15.39 -25.26 -7.48
N GLU A 170 -16.24 -24.26 -7.21
CA GLU A 170 -16.56 -23.18 -8.17
C GLU A 170 -15.31 -22.36 -8.53
N ARG A 171 -14.52 -21.97 -7.53
CA ARG A 171 -13.28 -21.20 -7.74
C ARG A 171 -12.21 -22.01 -8.45
N PHE A 172 -12.11 -23.30 -8.15
CA PHE A 172 -11.19 -24.21 -8.85
C PHE A 172 -11.62 -24.44 -10.31
N ALA A 173 -12.92 -24.46 -10.60
CA ALA A 173 -13.42 -24.56 -11.98
C ALA A 173 -13.09 -23.30 -12.79
N ASP A 174 -13.35 -22.11 -12.24
CA ASP A 174 -12.99 -20.82 -12.86
C ASP A 174 -11.46 -20.69 -13.06
N TYR A 175 -10.65 -21.09 -12.08
CA TYR A 175 -9.20 -21.13 -12.22
C TYR A 175 -8.75 -22.10 -13.32
N GLY A 176 -9.39 -23.27 -13.43
CA GLY A 176 -9.17 -24.23 -14.50
C GLY A 176 -9.47 -23.67 -15.89
N GLU A 177 -10.56 -22.91 -16.03
CA GLU A 177 -10.89 -22.24 -17.30
C GLU A 177 -9.86 -21.17 -17.67
N ARG A 178 -9.38 -20.40 -16.68
CA ARG A 178 -8.36 -19.37 -16.89
C ARG A 178 -7.01 -19.96 -17.30
N THR A 179 -6.57 -21.02 -16.62
CA THR A 179 -5.32 -21.72 -16.97
C THR A 179 -5.38 -22.33 -18.37
N ALA A 180 -6.52 -22.93 -18.76
CA ALA A 180 -6.72 -23.45 -20.12
C ALA A 180 -6.61 -22.35 -21.18
N ARG A 181 -7.20 -21.17 -20.93
CA ARG A 181 -7.08 -20.01 -21.84
C ARG A 181 -5.66 -19.46 -21.92
N LEU A 182 -4.92 -19.45 -20.80
CA LEU A 182 -3.51 -19.04 -20.81
C LEU A 182 -2.63 -20.00 -21.61
N GLU A 183 -2.94 -21.29 -21.59
CA GLU A 183 -2.21 -22.27 -22.40
C GLU A 183 -2.53 -22.13 -23.90
N GLU A 184 -3.79 -21.88 -24.27
CA GLU A 184 -4.16 -21.55 -25.66
C GLU A 184 -3.42 -20.31 -26.17
N ILE A 185 -3.31 -19.30 -25.30
CA ILE A 185 -2.53 -18.09 -25.56
C ILE A 185 -1.05 -18.41 -25.74
N ARG A 186 -0.48 -19.27 -24.89
CA ARG A 186 0.92 -19.69 -24.96
C ARG A 186 1.23 -20.37 -26.28
N GLU A 187 0.38 -21.31 -26.70
CA GLU A 187 0.50 -21.97 -28.00
C GLU A 187 0.40 -20.96 -29.16
N ARG A 188 -0.54 -20.02 -29.06
CA ARG A 188 -0.73 -18.98 -30.08
C ARG A 188 0.48 -18.06 -30.21
N LEU A 189 1.09 -17.64 -29.10
CA LEU A 189 2.32 -16.84 -29.10
C LEU A 189 3.51 -17.58 -29.73
N GLN A 190 3.63 -18.89 -29.50
CA GLN A 190 4.66 -19.71 -30.14
C GLN A 190 4.52 -19.80 -31.66
N THR A 191 3.31 -19.62 -32.21
CA THR A 191 3.09 -19.60 -33.67
C THR A 191 3.40 -18.24 -34.32
N LEU A 192 3.60 -17.18 -33.52
CA LEU A 192 3.85 -15.82 -34.00
C LEU A 192 5.36 -15.57 -34.16
N GLU A 193 5.96 -16.03 -35.26
CA GLU A 193 7.36 -15.70 -35.58
C GLU A 193 7.49 -14.31 -36.20
N THR A 194 7.92 -13.33 -35.40
CA THR A 194 8.38 -12.02 -35.90
C THR A 194 9.55 -11.50 -35.04
N GLU A 195 10.76 -11.41 -35.61
CA GLU A 195 11.95 -10.89 -34.90
C GLU A 195 11.73 -9.48 -34.33
N LYS A 196 10.82 -8.70 -34.94
CA LYS A 196 10.54 -7.30 -34.60
C LYS A 196 9.67 -7.12 -33.35
N PHE A 197 8.91 -8.15 -32.95
CA PHE A 197 7.99 -8.08 -31.78
C PHE A 197 8.41 -9.03 -30.65
N LYS A 198 9.66 -9.50 -30.67
CA LYS A 198 10.19 -10.48 -29.71
C LYS A 198 10.10 -10.01 -28.25
N LEU A 199 10.36 -8.73 -27.99
CA LEU A 199 10.28 -8.16 -26.64
C LEU A 199 8.84 -8.10 -26.12
N ASP A 200 7.88 -7.75 -26.99
CA ASP A 200 6.46 -7.72 -26.64
C ASP A 200 5.95 -9.16 -26.32
N ILE A 201 6.40 -10.16 -27.09
CA ILE A 201 6.09 -11.58 -26.85
C ILE A 201 6.70 -12.06 -25.52
N GLU A 202 7.98 -11.77 -25.26
CA GLU A 202 8.65 -12.15 -24.00
C GLU A 202 7.99 -11.51 -22.77
N GLU A 203 7.50 -10.27 -22.90
CA GLU A 203 6.78 -9.57 -21.83
C GLU A 203 5.42 -10.23 -21.51
N ILE A 204 4.65 -10.61 -22.54
CA ILE A 204 3.39 -11.34 -22.36
C ILE A 204 3.67 -12.73 -21.77
N GLU A 205 4.68 -13.45 -22.28
CA GLU A 205 5.08 -14.78 -21.80
C GLU A 205 5.45 -14.79 -20.32
N SER A 206 6.11 -13.73 -19.83
CA SER A 206 6.52 -13.60 -18.43
C SER A 206 5.34 -13.59 -17.44
N ARG A 207 4.14 -13.21 -17.92
CA ARG A 207 2.90 -13.11 -17.13
C ARG A 207 1.96 -14.30 -17.32
N LEU A 208 2.22 -15.21 -18.26
CA LEU A 208 1.37 -16.40 -18.53
C LEU A 208 1.30 -17.40 -17.38
N ASN A 209 2.13 -17.26 -16.35
CA ASN A 209 2.10 -18.07 -15.16
C ASN A 209 1.13 -17.52 -14.09
N ASP A 210 0.49 -16.37 -14.33
CA ASP A 210 -0.50 -15.76 -13.43
C ASP A 210 -1.91 -15.77 -14.04
N PRO A 211 -2.79 -16.71 -13.65
CA PRO A 211 -4.19 -16.77 -14.09
C PRO A 211 -5.03 -15.54 -13.74
N SER A 212 -4.64 -14.74 -12.75
CA SER A 212 -5.34 -13.48 -12.42
C SER A 212 -5.10 -12.39 -13.47
N SER A 213 -3.98 -12.47 -14.21
CA SER A 213 -3.61 -11.54 -15.27
C SER A 213 -4.25 -11.86 -16.63
N LEU A 214 -5.06 -12.91 -16.75
CA LEU A 214 -5.64 -13.36 -18.03
C LEU A 214 -6.32 -12.23 -18.82
N ARG A 215 -7.09 -11.36 -18.15
CA ARG A 215 -7.82 -10.27 -18.81
C ARG A 215 -6.88 -9.22 -19.41
N GLU A 216 -5.76 -8.95 -18.75
CA GLU A 216 -4.73 -8.02 -19.22
C GLU A 216 -3.96 -8.64 -20.39
N ILE A 217 -3.53 -9.90 -20.22
CA ILE A 217 -2.84 -10.70 -21.24
C ILE A 217 -3.66 -10.81 -22.52
N GLN A 218 -4.98 -11.05 -22.41
CA GLN A 218 -5.89 -11.07 -23.56
C GLN A 218 -5.94 -9.72 -24.29
N GLY A 219 -5.88 -8.61 -23.56
CA GLY A 219 -5.81 -7.28 -24.16
C GLY A 219 -4.49 -7.07 -24.91
N ASP A 220 -3.38 -7.48 -24.31
CA ASP A 220 -2.04 -7.32 -24.88
C ASP A 220 -1.85 -8.15 -26.14
N ILE A 221 -2.46 -9.35 -26.23
CA ILE A 221 -2.42 -10.19 -27.43
C ILE A 221 -3.19 -9.56 -28.57
N VAL A 222 -4.39 -9.03 -28.33
CA VAL A 222 -5.16 -8.35 -29.37
C VAL A 222 -4.36 -7.17 -29.94
N ILE A 223 -3.71 -6.40 -29.06
CA ILE A 223 -2.84 -5.29 -29.46
C ILE A 223 -1.63 -5.79 -30.27
N LEU A 224 -1.00 -6.88 -29.84
CA LEU A 224 0.13 -7.48 -30.54
C LEU A 224 -0.27 -8.01 -31.93
N GLU A 225 -1.43 -8.66 -32.04
CA GLU A 225 -1.96 -9.17 -33.29
C GLU A 225 -2.32 -8.05 -34.27
N ASP A 226 -2.94 -6.98 -33.78
CA ASP A 226 -3.21 -5.78 -34.59
C ASP A 226 -1.91 -5.15 -35.09
N ARG A 227 -0.88 -5.05 -34.23
CA ARG A 227 0.46 -4.54 -34.62
C ARG A 227 1.14 -5.44 -35.65
N ILE A 228 1.03 -6.76 -35.50
CA ILE A 228 1.57 -7.73 -36.48
C ILE A 228 0.81 -7.63 -37.80
N ALA A 229 -0.51 -7.47 -37.77
CA ALA A 229 -1.34 -7.32 -38.96
C ALA A 229 -0.99 -6.03 -39.73
N MET A 230 -0.88 -4.89 -39.02
CA MET A 230 -0.48 -3.61 -39.61
C MET A 230 0.93 -3.65 -40.22
N GLU A 231 1.85 -4.42 -39.64
CA GLU A 231 3.20 -4.59 -40.21
C GLU A 231 3.20 -5.53 -41.42
N LYS A 232 2.31 -6.54 -41.48
CA LYS A 232 2.10 -7.38 -42.67
C LYS A 232 1.42 -6.63 -43.81
N GLU A 233 0.58 -5.64 -43.50
CA GLU A 233 -0.14 -4.81 -44.46
C GLU A 233 0.65 -3.57 -44.93
N ARG A 234 1.84 -3.30 -44.37
CA ARG A 234 2.74 -2.27 -44.88
C ARG A 234 3.22 -2.64 -46.29
N PRO A 235 3.03 -1.78 -47.30
CA PRO A 235 3.53 -2.05 -48.64
C PRO A 235 5.05 -2.15 -48.63
N LYS A 236 5.59 -3.28 -49.10
CA LYS A 236 7.01 -3.36 -49.47
C LYS A 236 7.21 -2.56 -50.75
N GLU A 237 7.64 -1.31 -50.61
CA GLU A 237 8.29 -0.61 -51.72
C GLU A 237 9.62 -1.31 -52.02
N GLU A 238 9.64 -2.18 -53.03
CA GLU A 238 10.71 -2.31 -54.03
C GLU A 238 10.42 -3.47 -55.01
N GLY A 239 10.18 -3.12 -56.29
CA GLY A 239 10.67 -3.90 -57.45
C GLY A 239 9.74 -4.91 -58.16
N ALA A 240 9.29 -4.50 -59.36
CA ALA A 240 9.11 -5.31 -60.60
C ALA A 240 7.79 -6.08 -60.89
N GLU A 241 7.12 -5.58 -61.94
CA GLU A 241 6.45 -6.25 -63.09
C GLU A 241 5.39 -7.37 -62.91
N ALA A 242 4.15 -7.00 -63.26
CA ALA A 242 3.14 -7.68 -64.10
C ALA A 242 2.63 -9.11 -63.75
N GLU A 243 1.32 -9.26 -63.51
CA GLU A 243 0.31 -9.79 -64.44
C GLU A 243 -1.07 -9.99 -63.75
N VAL A 244 -2.08 -10.16 -64.60
CA VAL A 244 -3.54 -9.95 -64.43
C VAL A 244 -4.25 -11.17 -63.83
N GLU A 245 -5.36 -10.99 -63.07
CA GLU A 245 -6.70 -11.58 -63.36
C GLU A 245 -7.71 -11.58 -62.18
N ALA A 246 -8.88 -10.98 -62.49
CA ALA A 246 -10.27 -11.40 -62.17
C ALA A 246 -10.88 -11.26 -60.75
N GLU A 247 -11.76 -10.25 -60.67
CA GLU A 247 -13.02 -10.08 -59.89
C GLU A 247 -13.97 -11.32 -59.83
N PRO A 248 -15.03 -11.41 -58.97
CA PRO A 248 -15.98 -10.30 -58.69
C PRO A 248 -16.72 -10.20 -57.32
N GLU A 249 -17.25 -8.98 -57.14
CA GLU A 249 -18.59 -8.53 -56.65
C GLU A 249 -19.16 -9.04 -55.31
N VAL A 250 -19.41 -8.07 -54.39
CA VAL A 250 -20.77 -7.78 -53.86
C VAL A 250 -20.91 -6.26 -53.59
N GLU A 251 -21.90 -5.64 -54.25
CA GLU A 251 -22.47 -4.28 -54.08
C GLU A 251 -23.08 -4.11 -52.65
N ALA A 252 -23.30 -2.96 -52.00
CA ALA A 252 -23.62 -1.61 -52.44
C ALA A 252 -23.51 -0.63 -51.23
N GLU A 253 -23.08 0.62 -51.53
CA GLU A 253 -23.56 1.94 -51.04
C GLU A 253 -23.52 2.28 -49.52
N ALA A 254 -23.05 3.44 -49.04
CA ALA A 254 -22.79 4.75 -49.66
C ALA A 254 -21.63 5.48 -48.96
N GLU A 255 -20.84 6.23 -49.74
CA GLU A 255 -19.84 7.19 -49.27
C GLU A 255 -20.48 8.45 -48.63
N PRO A 256 -19.71 9.19 -47.82
CA PRO A 256 -19.46 10.57 -48.26
C PRO A 256 -17.98 10.92 -48.35
N GLU A 257 -17.67 11.49 -49.52
CA GLU A 257 -16.67 12.48 -49.91
C GLU A 257 -15.53 12.87 -48.94
N VAL A 258 -14.32 12.60 -49.44
CA VAL A 258 -13.03 13.30 -49.31
C VAL A 258 -13.06 14.64 -48.54
N ILE A 259 -12.43 14.64 -47.36
CA ILE A 259 -11.87 15.84 -46.70
C ILE A 259 -10.49 15.47 -46.13
N GLU A 260 -9.53 15.10 -46.99
CA GLU A 260 -8.15 14.87 -46.54
C GLU A 260 -7.31 16.15 -46.53
N GLU A 261 -7.66 17.17 -47.33
CA GLU A 261 -6.88 18.42 -47.42
C GLU A 261 -7.25 19.52 -46.41
N ASP A 262 -8.45 19.52 -45.81
CA ASP A 262 -8.89 20.63 -44.93
C ASP A 262 -8.52 20.43 -43.45
N VAL A 263 -8.25 19.18 -43.02
CA VAL A 263 -7.94 18.85 -41.62
C VAL A 263 -6.51 19.25 -41.24
N GLU A 264 -5.52 19.02 -42.12
CA GLU A 264 -4.14 19.50 -41.90
C GLU A 264 -4.07 21.04 -41.93
N LYS A 265 -4.76 21.69 -42.89
CA LYS A 265 -4.78 23.15 -43.01
C LYS A 265 -5.38 23.86 -41.79
N SER A 266 -6.32 23.21 -41.08
CA SER A 266 -6.93 23.79 -39.87
C SER A 266 -6.07 23.62 -38.62
N ALA A 267 -5.30 22.53 -38.50
CA ALA A 267 -4.28 22.36 -37.45
C ALA A 267 -3.12 23.36 -37.57
N ASP A 268 -2.61 23.57 -38.79
CA ASP A 268 -1.53 24.54 -39.05
C ASP A 268 -1.96 25.99 -38.75
N GLN A 269 -3.24 26.32 -38.98
CA GLN A 269 -3.80 27.62 -38.64
C GLN A 269 -3.93 27.84 -37.12
N VAL A 270 -4.31 26.82 -36.35
CA VAL A 270 -4.30 26.86 -34.88
C VAL A 270 -2.87 27.12 -34.39
N TYR A 271 -1.91 26.39 -34.94
CA TYR A 271 -0.49 26.44 -34.56
C TYR A 271 0.16 27.81 -34.85
N GLU A 272 0.01 28.33 -36.07
CA GLU A 272 0.54 29.65 -36.46
C GLU A 272 -0.06 30.79 -35.62
N MET A 273 -1.33 30.67 -35.20
CA MET A 273 -1.93 31.64 -34.29
C MET A 273 -1.34 31.50 -32.88
N ILE A 274 -1.27 30.30 -32.30
CA ILE A 274 -0.71 30.09 -30.94
C ILE A 274 0.73 30.61 -30.83
N LEU A 275 1.57 30.41 -31.86
CA LEU A 275 2.93 30.93 -31.92
C LEU A 275 2.99 32.47 -31.98
N ARG A 276 2.10 33.11 -32.75
CA ARG A 276 2.00 34.58 -32.78
C ARG A 276 1.66 35.17 -31.42
N HIS A 277 0.85 34.47 -30.62
CA HIS A 277 0.46 34.92 -29.28
C HIS A 277 1.56 34.69 -28.22
N ARG A 278 2.39 33.64 -28.37
CA ARG A 278 3.54 33.37 -27.48
C ARG A 278 4.67 34.39 -27.65
N SER A 279 4.88 34.90 -28.88
CA SER A 279 5.99 35.82 -29.21
C SER A 279 5.79 37.28 -28.78
N LYS A 280 4.56 37.71 -28.46
CA LYS A 280 4.25 39.12 -28.10
C LYS A 280 4.04 39.39 -26.61
N ALA A 281 4.03 38.35 -25.77
CA ALA A 281 3.81 38.46 -24.33
C ALA A 281 5.11 38.63 -23.50
N GLY A 282 6.26 38.84 -24.13
CA GLY A 282 7.56 38.94 -23.45
C GLY A 282 8.22 40.30 -23.64
N ALA A 283 7.94 41.25 -22.74
CA ALA A 283 8.86 42.33 -22.42
C ALA A 283 8.67 42.73 -20.95
N GLU A 284 9.75 42.56 -20.18
CA GLU A 284 9.97 42.99 -18.79
C GLU A 284 9.43 42.08 -17.66
N ALA A 285 10.13 40.98 -17.42
CA ALA A 285 10.61 40.58 -16.09
C ALA A 285 11.68 39.47 -16.26
N GLU A 286 12.95 39.77 -15.94
CA GLU A 286 13.99 38.74 -15.85
C GLU A 286 13.76 37.87 -14.62
N MET A 287 13.28 36.65 -14.85
CA MET A 287 13.45 35.51 -13.94
C MET A 287 13.96 34.31 -14.76
N ILE A 288 14.82 33.51 -14.12
CA ILE A 288 15.52 32.34 -14.67
C ILE A 288 14.50 31.40 -15.34
N PRO A 289 14.75 30.90 -16.57
CA PRO A 289 13.76 30.13 -17.32
C PRO A 289 13.53 28.77 -16.67
N GLU A 290 12.32 28.57 -16.14
CA GLU A 290 11.73 27.25 -15.92
C GLU A 290 11.69 26.55 -17.29
N GLU A 291 12.31 25.37 -17.43
CA GLU A 291 12.35 24.63 -18.71
C GLU A 291 10.92 24.52 -19.27
N ALA A 292 10.70 25.13 -20.43
CA ALA A 292 9.38 25.19 -21.05
C ALA A 292 8.93 23.76 -21.38
N VAL A 293 7.90 23.27 -20.67
CA VAL A 293 7.28 21.97 -20.93
C VAL A 293 6.96 21.86 -22.42
N GLU A 294 7.55 20.88 -23.08
CA GLU A 294 7.32 20.61 -24.50
C GLU A 294 5.85 20.22 -24.71
N ARG A 295 5.18 20.91 -25.62
CA ARG A 295 3.76 20.71 -25.92
C ARG A 295 3.61 20.27 -27.36
N ASP A 296 2.67 19.38 -27.61
CA ASP A 296 2.29 18.97 -28.95
C ASP A 296 1.78 20.18 -29.74
N GLU A 297 2.36 20.37 -30.93
CA GLU A 297 2.13 21.55 -31.76
C GLU A 297 0.69 21.63 -32.28
N ARG A 298 0.09 20.48 -32.58
CA ARG A 298 -1.25 20.36 -33.14
C ARG A 298 -2.34 20.56 -32.11
N THR A 299 -2.15 20.02 -30.91
CA THR A 299 -3.22 19.87 -29.90
C THR A 299 -2.98 20.68 -28.63
N ASN A 300 -1.78 21.25 -28.48
CA ASN A 300 -1.32 22.01 -27.31
C ASN A 300 -1.28 21.17 -26.01
N LEU A 301 -1.38 19.84 -26.13
CA LEU A 301 -1.30 18.90 -25.02
C LEU A 301 0.14 18.70 -24.55
N ILE A 302 0.29 18.28 -23.30
CA ILE A 302 1.59 17.88 -22.73
C ILE A 302 1.76 16.37 -22.97
N PRO A 303 2.70 15.89 -23.81
CA PRO A 303 2.77 14.49 -24.22
C PRO A 303 2.93 13.50 -23.07
N HIS A 304 3.64 13.88 -22.01
CA HIS A 304 3.88 13.01 -20.85
C HIS A 304 2.70 12.94 -19.86
N PHE A 305 1.66 13.77 -20.04
CA PHE A 305 0.46 13.72 -19.21
C PHE A 305 -0.51 12.66 -19.75
N VAL A 306 -0.18 11.40 -19.51
CA VAL A 306 -0.97 10.21 -19.86
C VAL A 306 -1.55 9.55 -18.60
N PHE A 307 -2.59 8.72 -18.76
CA PHE A 307 -3.24 8.03 -17.63
C PHE A 307 -2.27 7.13 -16.87
N ASP A 308 -1.35 6.47 -17.57
CA ASP A 308 -0.35 5.57 -16.96
C ASP A 308 0.58 6.31 -16.01
N ASN A 309 0.79 7.61 -16.24
CA ASN A 309 1.61 8.50 -15.41
C ASN A 309 0.89 9.04 -14.18
N PHE A 310 -0.43 8.85 -14.08
CA PHE A 310 -1.22 9.33 -12.96
C PHE A 310 -1.29 8.28 -11.85
N VAL A 311 -0.90 8.64 -10.62
CA VAL A 311 -0.96 7.73 -9.47
C VAL A 311 -2.37 7.74 -8.88
N VAL A 312 -3.06 6.59 -8.97
CA VAL A 312 -4.43 6.43 -8.48
C VAL A 312 -4.45 6.05 -7.01
N GLY A 313 -5.24 6.79 -6.22
CA GLY A 313 -5.52 6.55 -4.81
C GLY A 313 -7.01 6.78 -4.49
N PRO A 314 -7.48 6.46 -3.27
CA PRO A 314 -8.88 6.67 -2.90
C PRO A 314 -9.36 8.12 -3.13
N SER A 315 -8.51 9.12 -2.85
CA SER A 315 -8.83 10.55 -3.01
C SER A 315 -9.08 11.04 -4.44
N ASN A 316 -8.63 10.29 -5.46
CA ASN A 316 -8.68 10.69 -6.87
C ASN A 316 -9.25 9.61 -7.81
N ARG A 317 -9.61 8.44 -7.27
CA ARG A 317 -10.10 7.28 -8.03
C ARG A 317 -11.33 7.59 -8.87
N PHE A 318 -12.27 8.35 -8.32
CA PHE A 318 -13.51 8.69 -9.01
C PHE A 318 -13.25 9.60 -10.21
N ALA A 319 -12.49 10.69 -10.01
CA ALA A 319 -12.09 11.58 -11.11
C ALA A 319 -11.27 10.87 -12.18
N TYR A 320 -10.32 10.02 -11.79
CA TYR A 320 -9.55 9.20 -12.74
C TYR A 320 -10.47 8.30 -13.58
N ALA A 321 -11.39 7.56 -12.94
CA ALA A 321 -12.31 6.68 -13.65
C ALA A 321 -13.27 7.44 -14.59
N ALA A 322 -13.76 8.61 -14.16
CA ALA A 322 -14.59 9.49 -14.98
C ALA A 322 -13.83 9.98 -16.23
N CYS A 323 -12.59 10.45 -16.06
CA CYS A 323 -11.73 10.88 -17.16
C CYS A 323 -11.45 9.74 -18.13
N LEU A 324 -11.14 8.54 -17.62
CA LEU A 324 -10.88 7.37 -18.45
C LEU A 324 -12.13 6.92 -19.22
N ALA A 325 -13.31 6.98 -18.62
CA ALA A 325 -14.58 6.66 -19.29
C ALA A 325 -14.88 7.64 -20.45
N VAL A 326 -14.65 8.94 -20.20
CA VAL A 326 -14.77 9.98 -21.22
C VAL A 326 -13.76 9.80 -22.35
N ALA A 327 -12.52 9.45 -22.04
CA ALA A 327 -11.49 9.21 -23.04
C ALA A 327 -11.78 7.97 -23.92
N ARG A 328 -12.33 6.90 -23.33
CA ARG A 328 -12.69 5.66 -24.05
C ARG A 328 -13.92 5.80 -24.93
N THR A 329 -14.92 6.52 -24.46
CA THR A 329 -16.18 6.73 -25.18
C THR A 329 -16.54 8.22 -25.16
N PRO A 330 -15.83 9.04 -25.95
CA PRO A 330 -16.08 10.48 -26.02
C PRO A 330 -17.54 10.77 -26.37
N TYR A 331 -18.06 11.84 -25.77
CA TYR A 331 -19.44 12.32 -25.79
C TYR A 331 -20.47 11.36 -25.15
N LYS A 332 -20.35 10.04 -25.35
CA LYS A 332 -21.35 9.05 -24.94
C LYS A 332 -21.33 8.70 -23.45
N ALA A 333 -20.16 8.75 -22.80
CA ALA A 333 -20.06 8.46 -21.36
C ALA A 333 -20.66 9.59 -20.52
N TYR A 334 -20.00 10.75 -20.53
CA TYR A 334 -20.41 11.94 -19.79
C TYR A 334 -20.07 13.19 -20.60
N ASN A 335 -21.03 14.09 -20.76
CA ASN A 335 -20.81 15.37 -21.44
C ASN A 335 -21.68 16.47 -20.81
N PRO A 336 -21.09 17.58 -20.34
CA PRO A 336 -19.66 17.79 -20.14
C PRO A 336 -19.11 16.94 -18.98
N LEU A 337 -17.79 16.75 -18.96
CA LEU A 337 -17.07 16.36 -17.75
C LEU A 337 -16.49 17.61 -17.09
N PHE A 338 -16.71 17.78 -15.78
CA PHE A 338 -16.18 18.90 -15.01
C PHE A 338 -15.34 18.38 -13.84
N VAL A 339 -14.03 18.58 -13.90
CA VAL A 339 -13.09 18.11 -12.87
C VAL A 339 -12.73 19.27 -11.94
N THR A 340 -13.04 19.13 -10.65
CA THR A 340 -12.83 20.19 -9.66
C THR A 340 -11.91 19.76 -8.53
N SER A 341 -11.00 20.62 -8.08
CA SER A 341 -10.11 20.33 -6.96
C SER A 341 -9.35 21.57 -6.52
N GLY A 342 -8.76 21.56 -5.32
CA GLY A 342 -7.74 22.54 -4.96
C GLY A 342 -6.56 22.62 -5.96
N PRO A 343 -5.75 23.68 -5.91
CA PRO A 343 -4.59 23.83 -6.80
C PRO A 343 -3.61 22.67 -6.64
N GLY A 344 -2.99 22.25 -7.75
CA GLY A 344 -1.91 21.27 -7.71
C GLY A 344 -2.30 19.83 -7.36
N LEU A 345 -3.56 19.41 -7.57
CA LEU A 345 -4.00 18.02 -7.35
C LEU A 345 -4.12 17.17 -8.62
N GLY A 346 -3.65 17.68 -9.77
CA GLY A 346 -3.57 16.89 -11.02
C GLY A 346 -4.71 17.11 -12.02
N LYS A 347 -5.50 18.18 -11.90
CA LYS A 347 -6.55 18.55 -12.88
C LYS A 347 -6.04 18.64 -14.32
N THR A 348 -4.99 19.44 -14.54
CA THR A 348 -4.36 19.61 -15.85
C THR A 348 -3.79 18.29 -16.39
N HIS A 349 -3.25 17.43 -15.52
CA HIS A 349 -2.77 16.09 -15.91
C HIS A 349 -3.93 15.26 -16.43
N LEU A 350 -5.01 15.10 -15.65
CA LEU A 350 -6.16 14.30 -16.07
C LEU A 350 -6.83 14.85 -17.33
N LEU A 351 -6.99 16.17 -17.44
CA LEU A 351 -7.56 16.80 -18.62
C LEU A 351 -6.70 16.54 -19.87
N SER A 352 -5.37 16.66 -19.74
CA SER A 352 -4.45 16.36 -20.85
C SER A 352 -4.42 14.86 -21.19
N ALA A 353 -4.53 13.99 -20.19
CA ALA A 353 -4.57 12.54 -20.38
C ALA A 353 -5.77 12.08 -21.19
N ILE A 354 -6.94 12.75 -21.05
CA ILE A 354 -8.10 12.51 -21.93
C ILE A 354 -7.71 12.77 -23.38
N GLY A 355 -7.11 13.93 -23.66
CA GLY A 355 -6.72 14.32 -25.01
C GLY A 355 -5.68 13.38 -25.62
N ASN A 356 -4.61 13.10 -24.88
CA ASN A 356 -3.55 12.20 -25.32
C ASN A 356 -4.07 10.79 -25.62
N PHE A 357 -4.92 10.24 -24.76
CA PHE A 357 -5.53 8.92 -24.96
C PHE A 357 -6.40 8.88 -26.23
N ILE A 358 -7.18 9.93 -26.49
CA ILE A 358 -8.04 10.00 -27.69
C ILE A 358 -7.18 10.08 -28.95
N ILE A 359 -6.10 10.87 -28.95
CA ILE A 359 -5.18 10.99 -30.10
C ILE A 359 -4.45 9.67 -30.35
N GLU A 360 -4.03 8.98 -29.29
CA GLU A 360 -3.37 7.68 -29.39
C GLU A 360 -4.28 6.64 -30.05
N LYS A 361 -5.58 6.64 -29.72
CA LYS A 361 -6.58 5.73 -30.32
C LYS A 361 -7.08 6.17 -31.69
N ASN A 362 -7.14 7.48 -31.94
CA ASN A 362 -7.58 8.05 -33.20
C ASN A 362 -6.78 9.32 -33.52
N SER A 363 -5.69 9.14 -34.27
CA SER A 363 -4.78 10.23 -34.65
C SER A 363 -5.43 11.30 -35.52
N LYS A 364 -6.57 11.00 -36.16
CA LYS A 364 -7.36 11.95 -36.98
C LYS A 364 -8.33 12.80 -36.16
N SER A 365 -8.55 12.49 -34.88
CA SER A 365 -9.45 13.26 -34.01
C SER A 365 -8.93 14.69 -33.82
N ASN A 366 -9.80 15.68 -34.02
CA ASN A 366 -9.46 17.08 -33.75
C ASN A 366 -9.64 17.40 -32.26
N VAL A 367 -8.55 17.30 -31.50
CA VAL A 367 -8.52 17.56 -30.05
C VAL A 367 -7.90 18.93 -29.80
N LEU A 368 -8.63 19.78 -29.07
CA LEU A 368 -8.16 21.12 -28.71
C LEU A 368 -8.07 21.26 -27.18
N TYR A 369 -6.84 21.47 -26.69
CA TYR A 369 -6.58 21.87 -25.31
C TYR A 369 -6.18 23.35 -25.21
N LEU A 370 -6.79 24.04 -24.26
CA LEU A 370 -6.47 25.44 -23.97
C LEU A 370 -6.83 25.83 -22.54
N THR A 371 -6.17 26.87 -22.04
CA THR A 371 -6.58 27.51 -20.79
C THR A 371 -7.69 28.52 -21.04
N THR A 372 -8.52 28.77 -20.03
CA THR A 372 -9.54 29.82 -20.05
C THR A 372 -8.95 31.21 -20.35
N GLU A 373 -7.75 31.48 -19.86
CA GLU A 373 -7.02 32.71 -20.18
C GLU A 373 -6.64 32.80 -21.66
N SER A 374 -6.15 31.71 -22.25
CA SER A 374 -5.82 31.64 -23.68
C SER A 374 -7.07 31.87 -24.55
N PHE A 375 -8.20 31.24 -24.18
CA PHE A 375 -9.49 31.48 -24.83
C PHE A 375 -9.92 32.94 -24.75
N SER A 376 -9.84 33.54 -23.56
CA SER A 376 -10.17 34.95 -23.32
C SER A 376 -9.31 35.89 -24.16
N ASN A 377 -8.00 35.64 -24.24
CA ASN A 377 -7.09 36.49 -24.99
C ASN A 377 -7.33 36.37 -26.50
N ALA A 378 -7.48 35.15 -27.02
CA ALA A 378 -7.82 34.91 -28.42
C ALA A 378 -9.17 35.54 -28.81
N TYR A 379 -10.17 35.50 -27.93
CA TYR A 379 -11.46 36.15 -28.16
C TYR A 379 -11.31 37.68 -28.27
N LYS A 380 -10.63 38.30 -27.31
CA LYS A 380 -10.42 39.76 -27.29
C LYS A 380 -9.64 40.24 -28.52
N GLU A 381 -8.64 39.47 -28.95
CA GLU A 381 -7.88 39.77 -30.17
C GLU A 381 -8.75 39.63 -31.42
N ALA A 382 -9.54 38.56 -31.55
CA ALA A 382 -10.44 38.38 -32.68
C ALA A 382 -11.53 39.46 -32.76
N VAL A 383 -12.01 39.96 -31.63
CA VAL A 383 -12.93 41.11 -31.57
C VAL A 383 -12.23 42.39 -32.05
N LYS A 384 -11.00 42.63 -31.59
CA LYS A 384 -10.20 43.81 -31.96
C LYS A 384 -9.86 43.83 -33.45
N ASP A 385 -9.48 42.68 -34.00
CA ASP A 385 -9.00 42.55 -35.38
C ASP A 385 -10.13 42.25 -36.38
N GLY A 386 -11.36 42.05 -35.90
CA GLY A 386 -12.53 41.78 -36.73
C GLY A 386 -12.59 40.35 -37.30
N THR A 387 -11.82 39.42 -36.74
CA THR A 387 -11.69 38.02 -37.18
C THR A 387 -12.54 37.04 -36.36
N LEU A 388 -13.61 37.52 -35.71
CA LEU A 388 -14.47 36.70 -34.83
C LEU A 388 -15.06 35.45 -35.51
N ASN A 389 -15.28 35.47 -36.82
CA ASN A 389 -15.74 34.29 -37.56
C ASN A 389 -14.68 33.20 -37.65
N GLU A 390 -13.40 33.57 -37.79
CA GLU A 390 -12.27 32.63 -37.81
C GLU A 390 -12.10 31.99 -36.43
N PHE A 391 -12.14 32.82 -35.37
CA PHE A 391 -12.19 32.36 -33.98
C PHE A 391 -13.28 31.30 -33.78
N ARG A 392 -14.52 31.59 -34.19
CA ARG A 392 -15.65 30.66 -34.01
C ARG A 392 -15.48 29.36 -34.77
N LYS A 393 -14.97 29.40 -36.01
CA LYS A 393 -14.68 28.18 -36.78
C LYS A 393 -13.65 27.32 -36.05
N LEU A 394 -12.60 27.95 -35.54
CA LEU A 394 -11.52 27.27 -34.83
C LEU A 394 -12.01 26.51 -33.59
N TYR A 395 -12.74 27.20 -32.72
CA TYR A 395 -13.14 26.65 -31.41
C TYR A 395 -14.41 25.79 -31.48
N ARG A 396 -15.20 25.86 -32.56
CA ARG A 396 -16.45 25.08 -32.71
C ARG A 396 -16.32 23.90 -33.67
N ASN A 397 -15.25 23.78 -34.44
CA ASN A 397 -15.00 22.67 -35.38
C ASN A 397 -14.02 21.65 -34.81
N VAL A 398 -14.21 21.23 -33.56
CA VAL A 398 -13.37 20.25 -32.86
C VAL A 398 -14.19 19.03 -32.45
N ASP A 399 -13.55 17.87 -32.36
CA ASP A 399 -14.18 16.65 -31.84
C ASP A 399 -14.18 16.62 -30.30
N VAL A 400 -13.13 17.19 -29.71
CA VAL A 400 -12.90 17.25 -28.27
C VAL A 400 -12.41 18.64 -27.87
N PHE A 401 -13.14 19.27 -26.96
CA PHE A 401 -12.81 20.59 -26.40
C PHE A 401 -12.45 20.45 -24.92
N LEU A 402 -11.18 20.73 -24.60
CA LEU A 402 -10.60 20.59 -23.27
C LEU A 402 -10.22 21.97 -22.72
N LEU A 403 -11.03 22.50 -21.78
CA LEU A 403 -10.83 23.82 -21.20
C LEU A 403 -10.25 23.74 -19.79
N ASP A 404 -9.03 24.23 -19.60
CA ASP A 404 -8.37 24.26 -18.29
C ASP A 404 -8.69 25.56 -17.52
N ASP A 405 -8.75 25.45 -16.20
CA ASP A 405 -8.90 26.56 -15.24
C ASP A 405 -10.11 27.48 -15.47
N ALA A 406 -11.31 26.91 -15.51
CA ALA A 406 -12.58 27.62 -15.71
C ALA A 406 -12.86 28.73 -14.67
N GLN A 407 -12.21 28.71 -13.51
CA GLN A 407 -12.31 29.77 -12.51
C GLN A 407 -11.90 31.15 -13.05
N PHE A 408 -11.03 31.21 -14.06
CA PHE A 408 -10.62 32.48 -14.68
C PHE A 408 -11.71 33.16 -15.53
N LEU A 409 -12.89 32.56 -15.64
CA LEU A 409 -14.09 33.21 -16.18
C LEU A 409 -14.66 34.28 -15.23
N GLU A 410 -14.28 34.25 -13.95
CA GLU A 410 -14.72 35.20 -12.92
C GLU A 410 -14.61 36.66 -13.42
N GLY A 411 -15.73 37.38 -13.37
CA GLY A 411 -15.83 38.79 -13.79
C GLY A 411 -15.68 39.07 -15.29
N ARG A 412 -15.47 38.06 -16.16
CA ARG A 412 -15.26 38.24 -17.61
C ARG A 412 -16.54 37.96 -18.41
N MET A 413 -17.53 38.84 -18.29
CA MET A 413 -18.90 38.64 -18.82
C MET A 413 -18.97 38.42 -20.34
N ASP A 414 -18.14 39.12 -21.11
CA ASP A 414 -18.03 39.00 -22.57
C ASP A 414 -17.45 37.64 -23.00
N VAL A 415 -16.40 37.19 -22.30
CA VAL A 415 -15.80 35.87 -22.52
C VAL A 415 -16.75 34.75 -22.13
N GLN A 416 -17.46 34.90 -21.01
CA GLN A 416 -18.48 33.95 -20.57
C GLN A 416 -19.61 33.80 -21.61
N GLU A 417 -20.03 34.90 -22.24
CA GLU A 417 -21.06 34.85 -23.29
C GLU A 417 -20.57 34.09 -24.53
N GLU A 418 -19.37 34.38 -25.03
CA GLU A 418 -18.83 33.66 -26.19
C GLU A 418 -18.55 32.17 -25.86
N LEU A 419 -18.08 31.87 -24.65
CA LEU A 419 -17.91 30.49 -24.19
C LEU A 419 -19.25 29.76 -24.13
N PHE A 420 -20.31 30.39 -23.64
CA PHE A 420 -21.65 29.80 -23.60
C PHE A 420 -22.14 29.41 -25.00
N HIS A 421 -21.92 30.26 -25.99
CA HIS A 421 -22.28 29.94 -27.38
C HIS A 421 -21.41 28.84 -27.98
N THR A 422 -20.11 28.84 -27.70
CA THR A 422 -19.17 27.80 -28.14
C THR A 422 -19.52 26.45 -27.52
N PHE A 423 -19.79 26.41 -26.22
CA PHE A 423 -20.26 25.24 -25.50
C PHE A 423 -21.52 24.65 -26.13
N ASN A 424 -22.54 25.47 -26.39
CA ASN A 424 -23.80 24.98 -26.95
C ASN A 424 -23.63 24.40 -28.36
N ALA A 425 -22.85 25.08 -29.21
CA ALA A 425 -22.58 24.61 -30.56
C ALA A 425 -21.89 23.23 -30.55
N LEU A 426 -20.89 23.04 -29.68
CA LEU A 426 -20.19 21.77 -29.51
C LEU A 426 -21.09 20.68 -28.92
N TYR A 427 -21.87 21.04 -27.91
CA TYR A 427 -22.79 20.12 -27.23
C TYR A 427 -23.87 19.60 -28.19
N GLU A 428 -24.48 20.49 -28.98
CA GLU A 428 -25.50 20.15 -29.99
C GLU A 428 -24.92 19.34 -31.16
N ALA A 429 -23.64 19.56 -31.48
CA ALA A 429 -22.90 18.79 -32.48
C ALA A 429 -22.33 17.46 -31.95
N ASN A 430 -22.73 17.05 -30.74
CA ASN A 430 -22.29 15.82 -30.08
C ASN A 430 -20.76 15.70 -29.91
N ARG A 431 -20.10 16.82 -29.65
CA ARG A 431 -18.65 16.89 -29.40
C ARG A 431 -18.36 16.74 -27.91
N GLN A 432 -17.23 16.15 -27.56
CA GLN A 432 -16.84 15.99 -26.16
C GLN A 432 -16.39 17.34 -25.58
N ILE A 433 -16.91 17.68 -24.41
CA ILE A 433 -16.49 18.85 -23.64
C ILE A 433 -15.97 18.36 -22.28
N ALA A 434 -14.74 18.71 -21.93
CA ALA A 434 -14.21 18.51 -20.59
C ALA A 434 -13.60 19.80 -20.06
N LEU A 435 -13.89 20.11 -18.81
CA LEU A 435 -13.43 21.33 -18.14
C LEU A 435 -12.78 20.99 -16.82
N THR A 436 -11.87 21.85 -16.37
CA THR A 436 -11.33 21.80 -15.01
C THR A 436 -11.60 23.13 -14.29
N SER A 437 -11.60 23.10 -12.96
CA SER A 437 -11.66 24.30 -12.13
C SER A 437 -11.03 24.08 -10.76
N ASP A 438 -10.56 25.15 -10.11
CA ASP A 438 -10.10 25.09 -8.72
C ASP A 438 -11.25 24.92 -7.69
N ARG A 439 -12.49 25.15 -8.14
CA ARG A 439 -13.71 25.09 -7.33
C ARG A 439 -14.92 24.67 -8.18
N PRO A 440 -15.97 24.10 -7.57
CA PRO A 440 -17.15 23.66 -8.32
C PRO A 440 -17.88 24.83 -8.97
N PRO A 441 -18.71 24.60 -10.01
CA PRO A 441 -19.34 25.66 -10.80
C PRO A 441 -20.09 26.72 -9.97
N LYS A 442 -20.82 26.30 -8.93
CA LYS A 442 -21.57 27.19 -8.03
C LYS A 442 -20.71 28.09 -7.15
N GLU A 443 -19.44 27.74 -6.95
CA GLU A 443 -18.50 28.48 -6.11
C GLU A 443 -17.61 29.44 -6.92
N ILE A 444 -17.72 29.42 -8.25
CA ILE A 444 -17.02 30.38 -9.12
C ILE A 444 -17.73 31.74 -9.02
N PRO A 445 -17.07 32.79 -8.48
CA PRO A 445 -17.69 34.11 -8.34
C PRO A 445 -18.04 34.69 -9.72
N ASP A 446 -19.15 35.43 -9.77
CA ASP A 446 -19.62 36.11 -10.98
C ASP A 446 -19.74 35.22 -12.23
N LEU A 447 -19.93 33.92 -12.06
CA LEU A 447 -20.24 32.99 -13.15
C LEU A 447 -21.75 33.02 -13.44
N GLN A 448 -22.12 33.24 -14.70
CA GLN A 448 -23.53 33.29 -15.10
C GLN A 448 -24.26 31.97 -14.80
N ASP A 449 -25.47 32.03 -14.22
CA ASP A 449 -26.30 30.87 -13.86
C ASP A 449 -26.51 29.88 -15.01
N ARG A 450 -26.55 30.38 -16.26
CA ARG A 450 -26.68 29.56 -17.46
C ARG A 450 -25.43 28.72 -17.75
N LEU A 451 -24.24 29.22 -17.44
CA LEU A 451 -23.00 28.45 -17.55
C LEU A 451 -22.90 27.44 -16.41
N VAL A 452 -23.24 27.83 -15.18
CA VAL A 452 -23.34 26.92 -14.03
C VAL A 452 -24.24 25.73 -14.38
N SER A 453 -25.44 26.01 -14.88
CA SER A 453 -26.41 24.97 -15.28
C SER A 453 -25.85 24.04 -16.36
N ARG A 454 -25.02 24.54 -17.28
CA ARG A 454 -24.40 23.73 -18.34
C ARG A 454 -23.27 22.86 -17.80
N PHE A 455 -22.42 23.42 -16.94
CA PHE A 455 -21.33 22.68 -16.31
C PHE A 455 -21.85 21.56 -15.39
N GLU A 456 -22.98 21.80 -14.72
CA GLU A 456 -23.63 20.81 -13.85
C GLU A 456 -24.52 19.80 -14.61
N ALA A 457 -24.78 19.98 -15.91
CA ALA A 457 -25.66 19.10 -16.68
C ALA A 457 -25.06 17.71 -16.97
N GLY A 458 -23.74 17.57 -16.82
CA GLY A 458 -23.01 16.33 -17.06
C GLY A 458 -22.50 15.68 -15.78
N LEU A 459 -21.21 15.36 -15.72
CA LEU A 459 -20.57 14.76 -14.55
C LEU A 459 -19.60 15.73 -13.89
N ILE A 460 -19.76 15.94 -12.59
CA ILE A 460 -18.79 16.65 -11.76
C ILE A 460 -17.97 15.63 -11.00
N ALA A 461 -16.65 15.68 -11.15
CA ALA A 461 -15.73 14.80 -10.44
C ALA A 461 -14.75 15.63 -9.61
N ASP A 462 -14.68 15.34 -8.31
CA ASP A 462 -13.78 16.01 -7.40
C ASP A 462 -12.47 15.24 -7.22
N ILE A 463 -11.38 15.98 -6.96
CA ILE A 463 -10.10 15.41 -6.53
C ILE A 463 -9.77 15.97 -5.15
N GLN A 464 -9.53 15.08 -4.20
CA GLN A 464 -9.15 15.43 -2.83
C GLN A 464 -7.64 15.24 -2.62
N PRO A 465 -7.05 15.96 -1.63
CA PRO A 465 -5.66 15.75 -1.24
C PRO A 465 -5.34 14.26 -1.00
N PRO A 466 -4.24 13.74 -1.57
CA PRO A 466 -3.88 12.32 -1.47
C PRO A 466 -3.47 11.92 -0.05
N GLU A 467 -3.79 10.69 0.36
CA GLU A 467 -3.34 10.16 1.65
C GLU A 467 -1.83 9.87 1.63
N MET A 468 -1.24 9.69 2.81
CA MET A 468 0.19 9.44 3.00
C MET A 468 0.76 8.37 2.05
N ARG A 469 0.05 7.25 1.88
CA ARG A 469 0.47 6.16 0.98
C ARG A 469 0.54 6.63 -0.47
N THR A 470 -0.48 7.35 -0.93
CA THR A 470 -0.59 7.89 -2.28
C THR A 470 0.49 8.96 -2.51
N ARG A 471 0.77 9.82 -1.53
CA ARG A 471 1.88 10.79 -1.57
C ARG A 471 3.24 10.14 -1.72
N ILE A 472 3.54 9.10 -0.93
CA ILE A 472 4.80 8.34 -1.06
C ILE A 472 4.89 7.68 -2.44
N ALA A 473 3.79 7.14 -2.97
CA ALA A 473 3.77 6.54 -4.30
C ALA A 473 4.06 7.56 -5.41
N ILE A 474 3.47 8.77 -5.32
CA ILE A 474 3.76 9.90 -6.22
C ILE A 474 5.25 10.27 -6.15
N LEU A 475 5.77 10.52 -4.94
CA LEU A 475 7.18 10.87 -4.73
C LEU A 475 8.14 9.79 -5.26
N ARG A 476 7.84 8.51 -5.00
CA ARG A 476 8.65 7.39 -5.48
C ARG A 476 8.64 7.31 -7.00
N ARG A 477 7.50 7.55 -7.64
CA ARG A 477 7.40 7.60 -9.09
C ARG A 477 8.25 8.74 -9.65
N LYS A 478 8.12 9.94 -9.09
CA LYS A 478 8.87 11.13 -9.49
C LYS A 478 10.38 10.96 -9.31
N ALA A 479 10.82 10.35 -8.21
CA ALA A 479 12.23 10.00 -8.01
C ALA A 479 12.77 9.05 -9.09
N ARG A 480 11.97 8.03 -9.47
CA ARG A 480 12.33 7.10 -10.55
C ARG A 480 12.37 7.78 -11.92
N GLU A 481 11.41 8.66 -12.22
CA GLU A 481 11.40 9.47 -13.45
C GLU A 481 12.64 10.36 -13.55
N ALA A 482 13.09 10.92 -12.43
CA ALA A 482 14.34 11.69 -12.35
C ALA A 482 15.62 10.81 -12.39
N GLY A 483 15.50 9.48 -12.34
CA GLY A 483 16.64 8.57 -12.28
C GLY A 483 17.43 8.62 -10.97
N VAL A 484 16.80 9.05 -9.86
CA VAL A 484 17.45 9.26 -8.56
C VAL A 484 16.94 8.25 -7.54
N ASP A 485 17.86 7.59 -6.83
CA ASP A 485 17.52 6.71 -5.71
C ASP A 485 17.32 7.54 -4.44
N VAL A 486 16.10 7.49 -3.90
CA VAL A 486 15.70 8.23 -2.70
C VAL A 486 15.16 7.26 -1.67
N GLY A 487 15.78 7.25 -0.50
CA GLY A 487 15.40 6.39 0.62
C GLY A 487 13.94 6.58 1.03
N SER A 488 13.27 5.47 1.42
CA SER A 488 11.86 5.51 1.83
C SER A 488 11.62 6.36 3.08
N ASP A 489 12.63 6.54 3.91
CA ASP A 489 12.65 7.48 5.04
C ASP A 489 12.55 8.94 4.59
N VAL A 490 13.28 9.34 3.55
CA VAL A 490 13.23 10.69 2.97
C VAL A 490 11.89 10.94 2.27
N LEU A 491 11.40 9.98 1.49
CA LEU A 491 10.06 10.08 0.86
C LEU A 491 8.95 10.19 1.92
N SER A 492 9.06 9.44 3.02
CA SER A 492 8.12 9.53 4.13
C SER A 492 8.23 10.88 4.85
N LEU A 493 9.44 11.42 5.02
CA LEU A 493 9.63 12.75 5.60
C LEU A 493 8.91 13.81 4.75
N ILE A 494 9.18 13.85 3.44
CA ILE A 494 8.56 14.81 2.52
C ILE A 494 7.02 14.66 2.53
N ALA A 495 6.51 13.43 2.45
CA ALA A 495 5.07 13.17 2.48
C ALA A 495 4.40 13.50 3.83
N THR A 496 5.17 13.56 4.92
CA THR A 496 4.66 14.02 6.23
C THR A 496 4.58 15.54 6.29
N LEU A 497 5.56 16.22 5.70
CA LEU A 497 5.66 17.68 5.72
C LEU A 497 4.68 18.35 4.75
N VAL A 498 4.38 17.73 3.62
CA VAL A 498 3.48 18.29 2.60
C VAL A 498 2.26 17.39 2.42
N THR A 499 1.09 17.89 2.79
CA THR A 499 -0.16 17.10 2.81
C THR A 499 -1.18 17.52 1.76
N GLU A 500 -1.27 18.80 1.45
CA GLU A 500 -2.41 19.37 0.69
C GLU A 500 -2.19 19.47 -0.82
N ASN A 501 -0.95 19.66 -1.28
CA ASN A 501 -0.66 20.05 -2.67
C ASN A 501 0.43 19.17 -3.29
N ILE A 502 0.13 18.51 -4.41
CA ILE A 502 1.09 17.61 -5.09
C ILE A 502 2.23 18.41 -5.73
N ARG A 503 2.00 19.65 -6.18
CA ARG A 503 3.08 20.49 -6.73
C ARG A 503 4.10 20.85 -5.65
N GLU A 504 3.63 21.15 -4.44
CA GLU A 504 4.52 21.40 -3.30
C GLU A 504 5.27 20.13 -2.89
N LEU A 505 4.60 18.98 -2.97
CA LEU A 505 5.17 17.67 -2.67
C LEU A 505 6.32 17.35 -3.65
N GLU A 506 6.09 17.57 -4.94
CA GLU A 506 7.10 17.44 -5.99
C GLU A 506 8.21 18.49 -5.85
N GLY A 507 7.86 19.73 -5.53
CA GLY A 507 8.83 20.81 -5.28
C GLY A 507 9.77 20.50 -4.12
N ALA A 508 9.27 19.90 -3.04
CA ALA A 508 10.07 19.45 -1.91
C ALA A 508 11.06 18.34 -2.32
N LEU A 509 10.61 17.35 -3.09
CA LEU A 509 11.48 16.32 -3.64
C LEU A 509 12.57 16.91 -4.54
N ASN A 510 12.18 17.77 -5.48
CA ASN A 510 13.09 18.43 -6.40
C ASN A 510 14.14 19.24 -5.65
N ARG A 511 13.77 19.92 -4.55
CA ARG A 511 14.72 20.66 -3.72
C ARG A 511 15.75 19.75 -3.07
N VAL A 512 15.33 18.61 -2.51
CA VAL A 512 16.23 17.62 -1.90
C VAL A 512 17.18 17.02 -2.93
N VAL A 513 16.65 16.65 -4.10
CA VAL A 513 17.43 16.08 -5.21
C VAL A 513 18.43 17.11 -5.75
N ALA A 514 17.99 18.34 -6.01
CA ALA A 514 18.84 19.42 -6.50
C ALA A 514 19.95 19.75 -5.50
N PHE A 515 19.65 19.83 -4.21
CA PHE A 515 20.66 20.10 -3.19
C PHE A 515 21.71 18.98 -3.12
N SER A 516 21.28 17.72 -3.15
CA SER A 516 22.19 16.57 -3.21
C SER A 516 23.10 16.62 -4.44
N SER A 517 22.53 16.91 -5.62
CA SER A 517 23.29 17.00 -6.87
C SER A 517 24.25 18.18 -6.90
N LEU A 518 23.89 19.34 -6.33
CA LEU A 518 24.72 20.54 -6.34
C LEU A 518 25.85 20.48 -5.32
N MET A 519 25.60 19.86 -4.16
CA MET A 519 26.57 19.77 -3.07
C MET A 519 27.39 18.48 -3.10
N ASP A 520 27.05 17.54 -3.99
CA ASP A 520 27.65 16.19 -4.09
C ASP A 520 27.58 15.43 -2.75
N ILE A 521 26.42 15.51 -2.09
CA ILE A 521 26.16 14.86 -0.78
C ILE A 521 25.06 13.82 -0.98
N PRO A 522 25.18 12.60 -0.42
CA PRO A 522 24.15 11.59 -0.54
C PRO A 522 22.81 12.02 0.07
N ILE A 523 21.72 11.61 -0.58
CA ILE A 523 20.37 11.86 -0.08
C ILE A 523 20.14 11.06 1.20
N THR A 524 20.03 11.76 2.32
CA THR A 524 19.76 11.20 3.65
C THR A 524 18.65 11.97 4.34
N GLU A 525 17.95 11.34 5.30
CA GLU A 525 16.91 12.00 6.10
C GLU A 525 17.41 13.29 6.78
N GLY A 526 18.65 13.29 7.28
CA GLY A 526 19.27 14.45 7.92
C GLY A 526 19.46 15.63 6.96
N MET A 527 19.99 15.36 5.76
CA MET A 527 20.15 16.38 4.71
C MET A 527 18.79 16.92 4.27
N ALA A 528 17.83 16.03 4.00
CA ALA A 528 16.49 16.44 3.59
C ALA A 528 15.80 17.32 4.65
N ARG A 529 16.00 17.05 5.94
CA ARG A 529 15.46 17.87 7.03
C ARG A 529 16.04 19.28 7.05
N GLU A 530 17.34 19.43 6.79
CA GLU A 530 17.99 20.74 6.71
C GLU A 530 17.50 21.53 5.50
N VAL A 531 17.40 20.89 4.34
CA VAL A 531 16.97 21.52 3.08
C VAL A 531 15.50 21.94 3.10
N LEU A 532 14.65 21.17 3.80
CA LEU A 532 13.22 21.42 3.86
C LEU A 532 12.80 22.28 5.06
N LYS A 533 13.75 22.77 5.86
CA LYS A 533 13.48 23.57 7.07
C LYS A 533 12.58 24.77 6.80
N ASP A 534 12.76 25.45 5.66
CA ASP A 534 11.98 26.65 5.29
C ASP A 534 10.59 26.33 4.71
N LEU A 535 10.33 25.06 4.34
CA LEU A 535 8.98 24.59 3.98
C LEU A 535 8.14 24.28 5.23
N ILE A 536 8.79 24.22 6.40
CA ILE A 536 8.09 24.17 7.67
C ILE A 536 7.75 25.62 8.00
N SER A 537 6.46 25.96 8.11
CA SER A 537 6.11 27.28 8.61
C SER A 537 6.73 27.45 10.00
N GLU A 538 7.36 28.60 10.29
CA GLU A 538 7.89 28.87 11.64
C GLU A 538 6.77 28.67 12.68
N GLU A 539 5.51 28.92 12.33
CA GLU A 539 4.35 28.66 13.19
C GLU A 539 4.08 27.17 13.41
N GLU A 540 4.20 26.27 12.43
CA GLU A 540 4.01 24.82 12.63
C GLU A 540 5.21 24.16 13.31
N TYR A 541 6.44 24.60 13.00
CA TYR A 541 7.64 24.13 13.69
C TYR A 541 7.64 24.57 15.15
N THR A 542 7.31 25.85 15.42
CA THR A 542 7.24 26.40 16.79
C THR A 542 6.05 25.85 17.55
N LYS A 543 4.90 25.58 16.91
CA LYS A 543 3.73 24.97 17.57
C LYS A 543 3.93 23.48 17.83
N TRP A 544 4.71 22.79 16.99
CA TRP A 544 5.12 21.40 17.20
C TRP A 544 6.24 21.29 18.26
N GLU A 545 7.24 22.18 18.27
CA GLU A 545 8.26 22.24 19.33
C GLU A 545 7.67 22.74 20.67
N ALA A 546 6.76 23.72 20.67
CA ALA A 546 6.07 24.21 21.86
C ALA A 546 5.10 23.17 22.44
N LYS A 547 4.38 22.39 21.62
CA LYS A 547 3.54 21.27 22.10
C LYS A 547 4.39 20.17 22.74
N VAL A 548 5.63 19.98 22.29
CA VAL A 548 6.60 19.06 22.91
C VAL A 548 7.17 19.64 24.22
N GLU A 549 7.46 20.94 24.29
CA GLU A 549 7.90 21.59 25.53
C GLU A 549 6.80 21.73 26.59
N GLU A 550 5.56 22.01 26.20
CA GLU A 550 4.38 22.08 27.09
C GLU A 550 4.03 20.68 27.65
N SER A 551 4.20 19.62 26.84
CA SER A 551 4.04 18.22 27.30
C SER A 551 5.14 17.77 28.28
N LEU A 552 6.30 18.44 28.32
CA LEU A 552 7.36 18.17 29.31
C LEU A 552 7.00 18.68 30.70
N GLU A 553 6.22 19.77 30.80
CA GLU A 553 5.71 20.28 32.09
C GLU A 553 4.59 19.39 32.67
N GLU A 554 3.98 18.52 31.86
CA GLU A 554 2.94 17.57 32.27
C GLU A 554 3.46 16.22 32.77
N LEU A 555 4.74 15.88 32.56
CA LEU A 555 5.30 14.61 33.00
C LEU A 555 5.40 14.56 34.52
N LYS A 556 4.49 13.83 35.15
CA LYS A 556 4.46 13.61 36.59
C LYS A 556 5.34 12.42 36.95
N ASN A 557 6.12 12.59 37.99
CA ASN A 557 6.94 11.52 38.57
C ASN A 557 6.06 10.31 38.94
N GLY A 558 6.58 9.11 38.71
CA GLY A 558 5.88 7.85 38.98
C GLY A 558 4.79 7.50 37.96
N ARG A 559 4.84 8.07 36.74
CA ARG A 559 3.88 7.79 35.67
C ARG A 559 4.53 7.15 34.45
N THR A 560 3.69 6.41 33.75
CA THR A 560 4.03 5.76 32.48
C THR A 560 3.20 6.36 31.36
N TYR A 561 3.88 6.77 30.29
CA TYR A 561 3.29 7.42 29.14
C TYR A 561 3.52 6.60 27.87
N LEU A 562 2.48 6.49 27.05
CA LEU A 562 2.52 5.84 25.74
C LEU A 562 2.46 6.91 24.65
N LEU A 563 3.42 6.87 23.75
CA LEU A 563 3.47 7.70 22.56
C LEU A 563 3.21 6.82 21.33
N GLU A 564 2.12 7.12 20.65
CA GLU A 564 1.72 6.44 19.43
C GLU A 564 2.48 7.02 18.22
N GLU A 565 3.51 6.32 17.77
CA GLU A 565 4.39 6.77 16.70
C GLU A 565 5.04 5.59 15.94
N ASP A 566 5.20 5.73 14.61
CA ASP A 566 5.81 4.69 13.77
C ASP A 566 7.33 4.55 13.95
N ARG A 567 7.97 5.63 14.41
CA ARG A 567 9.38 5.70 14.78
C ARG A 567 9.46 6.52 16.07
N PRO A 568 10.39 6.23 16.99
CA PRO A 568 10.42 6.83 18.33
C PRO A 568 10.94 8.30 18.32
N LEU A 569 10.49 9.13 17.39
CA LEU A 569 11.02 10.49 17.20
C LEU A 569 10.60 11.42 18.34
N ASN A 570 9.38 11.28 18.83
CA ASN A 570 8.82 12.12 19.89
C ASN A 570 9.24 11.59 21.26
N CYS A 571 9.26 10.27 21.48
CA CYS A 571 9.83 9.67 22.70
C CYS A 571 11.25 10.16 22.97
N PHE A 572 12.13 10.16 21.97
CA PHE A 572 13.51 10.63 22.14
C PHE A 572 13.60 12.12 22.44
N LYS A 573 12.69 12.95 21.91
CA LYS A 573 12.66 14.39 22.20
C LYS A 573 12.16 14.68 23.61
N VAL A 574 11.08 14.03 24.02
CA VAL A 574 10.55 14.12 25.38
C VAL A 574 11.61 13.66 26.39
N PHE A 575 12.28 12.55 26.10
CA PHE A 575 13.40 12.07 26.91
C PHE A 575 14.55 13.09 27.01
N ARG A 576 14.98 13.66 25.88
CA ARG A 576 16.04 14.69 25.84
C ARG A 576 15.65 15.92 26.65
N GLY A 577 14.40 16.36 26.56
CA GLY A 577 13.87 17.47 27.35
C GLY A 577 13.96 17.22 28.85
N SER A 578 13.66 16.00 29.28
CA SER A 578 13.81 15.57 30.68
C SER A 578 15.27 15.60 31.16
N LEU A 579 16.23 15.17 30.33
CA LEU A 579 17.66 15.21 30.66
C LEU A 579 18.19 16.65 30.85
N ARG A 580 17.67 17.64 30.12
CA ARG A 580 18.06 19.05 30.26
C ARG A 580 17.68 19.66 31.60
N HIS A 581 16.68 19.08 32.28
CA HIS A 581 16.26 19.47 33.64
C HIS A 581 17.09 18.80 34.74
N GLY A 582 18.21 18.13 34.38
CA GLY A 582 19.15 17.55 35.34
C GLY A 582 18.81 16.12 35.79
N LYS A 583 17.82 15.46 35.17
CA LYS A 583 17.47 14.07 35.45
C LYS A 583 18.42 13.11 34.74
N ASN A 584 18.73 11.98 35.36
CA ASN A 584 19.44 10.87 34.69
C ASN A 584 18.45 10.05 33.85
N GLY A 585 18.95 9.33 32.85
CA GLY A 585 18.05 8.56 32.00
C GLY A 585 18.70 7.39 31.28
N ILE A 586 17.86 6.39 31.03
CA ILE A 586 18.20 5.17 30.30
C ILE A 586 17.29 5.01 29.08
N ILE A 587 17.89 4.70 27.94
CA ILE A 587 17.19 4.44 26.67
C ILE A 587 17.41 2.98 26.29
N ILE A 588 16.33 2.22 26.17
CA ILE A 588 16.32 0.89 25.58
C ILE A 588 15.63 1.02 24.23
N THR A 589 16.35 0.80 23.13
CA THR A 589 15.86 1.12 21.77
C THR A 589 16.30 0.10 20.75
N ARG A 590 15.52 -0.07 19.68
CA ARG A 590 15.94 -0.83 18.48
C ARG A 590 16.87 -0.04 17.57
N THR A 591 16.93 1.27 17.75
CA THR A 591 17.82 2.15 17.01
C THR A 591 19.27 1.90 17.46
N ASN A 592 20.19 1.77 16.50
CA ASN A 592 21.60 1.63 16.82
C ASN A 592 22.10 2.81 17.67
N PRO A 593 22.85 2.60 18.76
CA PRO A 593 23.24 3.67 19.69
C PRO A 593 24.01 4.82 19.06
N LYS A 594 24.89 4.55 18.07
CA LYS A 594 25.62 5.62 17.36
C LYS A 594 24.66 6.53 16.61
N ARG A 595 23.72 5.92 15.87
CA ARG A 595 22.66 6.65 15.15
C ARG A 595 21.74 7.40 16.10
N ALA A 596 21.39 6.80 17.24
CA ALA A 596 20.56 7.45 18.24
C ALA A 596 21.26 8.69 18.85
N ARG A 597 22.56 8.60 19.15
CA ARG A 597 23.35 9.74 19.64
C ARG A 597 23.49 10.85 18.61
N GLU A 598 23.80 10.50 17.37
CA GLU A 598 23.95 11.46 16.26
C GLU A 598 22.64 12.18 15.95
N LYS A 599 21.52 11.45 15.94
CA LYS A 599 20.21 11.98 15.51
C LYS A 599 19.48 12.77 16.59
N PHE A 600 19.60 12.39 17.87
CA PHE A 600 18.75 12.92 18.94
C PHE A 600 19.50 13.68 20.03
N ASP A 601 20.84 13.75 19.98
CA ASP A 601 21.67 14.48 20.95
C ASP A 601 21.27 14.21 22.41
N VAL A 602 21.31 12.93 22.79
CA VAL A 602 20.86 12.41 24.10
C VAL A 602 21.88 12.59 25.23
N GLY A 603 22.91 13.43 25.03
CA GLY A 603 23.91 13.80 26.04
C GLY A 603 24.52 12.60 26.78
N LYS A 604 24.48 12.64 28.12
CA LYS A 604 25.00 11.58 29.03
C LYS A 604 24.05 10.39 29.24
N GLY A 605 22.89 10.34 28.58
CA GLY A 605 21.96 9.21 28.70
C GLY A 605 22.63 7.88 28.35
N ARG A 606 22.39 6.86 29.18
CA ARG A 606 22.82 5.47 28.93
C ARG A 606 21.92 4.90 27.85
N ILE A 607 22.50 4.41 26.75
CA ILE A 607 21.74 3.82 25.65
C ILE A 607 22.10 2.35 25.57
N ILE A 608 21.07 1.52 25.58
CA ILE A 608 21.14 0.07 25.47
C ILE A 608 20.44 -0.34 24.18
N TRP A 609 21.19 -1.01 23.31
CA TRP A 609 20.66 -1.48 22.04
C TRP A 609 19.89 -2.78 22.25
N LEU A 610 18.58 -2.75 22.06
CA LEU A 610 17.73 -3.92 22.12
C LEU A 610 18.03 -4.79 20.90
N THR A 611 18.86 -5.82 20.99
CA THR A 611 19.18 -6.73 19.88
C THR A 611 19.75 -8.06 20.38
N ASP A 612 19.50 -9.10 19.59
CA ASP A 612 20.09 -10.43 19.70
C ASP A 612 21.50 -10.55 19.08
N ARG A 613 22.01 -9.49 18.43
CA ARG A 613 23.33 -9.48 17.81
C ARG A 613 24.43 -9.17 18.82
N GLU A 614 25.53 -9.93 18.75
CA GLU A 614 26.72 -9.64 19.53
C GLU A 614 27.38 -8.34 19.05
N SER A 615 27.77 -7.49 20.01
CA SER A 615 28.48 -6.24 19.77
C SER A 615 29.62 -6.12 20.78
N SER A 616 30.81 -5.74 20.32
CA SER A 616 31.97 -5.53 21.17
C SER A 616 32.13 -4.06 21.61
N THR A 617 31.35 -3.15 21.03
CA THR A 617 31.51 -1.70 21.23
C THR A 617 30.31 -1.03 21.88
N GLU A 618 29.12 -1.60 21.71
CA GLU A 618 27.88 -1.03 22.21
C GLU A 618 27.28 -1.91 23.30
N GLU A 619 26.63 -1.29 24.28
CA GLU A 619 25.85 -2.01 25.28
C GLU A 619 24.60 -2.60 24.63
N ILE A 620 24.45 -3.92 24.70
CA ILE A 620 23.36 -4.67 24.06
C ILE A 620 22.47 -5.35 25.09
N LEU A 621 21.21 -5.50 24.75
CA LEU A 621 20.23 -6.24 25.52
C LEU A 621 19.39 -7.11 24.57
N PRO A 622 19.40 -8.44 24.71
CA PRO A 622 18.52 -9.29 23.91
C PRO A 622 17.06 -9.07 24.33
N PRO A 623 16.07 -9.42 23.49
CA PRO A 623 14.63 -9.23 23.76
C PRO A 623 14.08 -10.23 24.79
N VAL A 624 14.78 -10.39 25.91
CA VAL A 624 14.47 -11.27 27.03
C VAL A 624 13.89 -10.39 28.14
N LEU A 625 12.58 -10.50 28.38
CA LEU A 625 11.83 -9.61 29.27
C LEU A 625 12.43 -9.56 30.68
N GLU A 626 12.91 -10.68 31.21
CA GLU A 626 13.52 -10.75 32.54
C GLU A 626 14.79 -9.91 32.64
N ARG A 627 15.57 -9.81 31.56
CA ARG A 627 16.77 -8.95 31.52
C ARG A 627 16.38 -7.48 31.43
N LEU A 628 15.34 -7.15 30.67
CA LEU A 628 14.81 -5.79 30.61
C LEU A 628 14.32 -5.33 31.98
N VAL A 629 13.55 -6.17 32.69
CA VAL A 629 13.12 -5.91 34.07
C VAL A 629 14.32 -5.64 34.96
N PHE A 630 15.32 -6.53 34.96
CA PHE A 630 16.50 -6.37 35.80
C PHE A 630 17.22 -5.04 35.56
N VAL A 631 17.46 -4.68 34.29
CA VAL A 631 18.16 -3.45 33.91
C VAL A 631 17.36 -2.20 34.33
N ILE A 632 16.04 -2.22 34.14
CA ILE A 632 15.17 -1.09 34.49
C ILE A 632 15.03 -0.96 36.00
N GLU A 633 14.85 -2.06 36.74
CA GLU A 633 14.80 -2.06 38.21
C GLU A 633 16.13 -1.63 38.82
N GLU A 634 17.27 -2.03 38.24
CA GLU A 634 18.59 -1.59 38.67
C GLU A 634 18.73 -0.07 38.51
N PHE A 635 18.31 0.47 37.37
CA PHE A 635 18.27 1.92 37.14
C PHE A 635 17.37 2.64 38.14
N ILE A 636 16.15 2.14 38.40
CA ILE A 636 15.21 2.74 39.37
C ILE A 636 15.79 2.72 40.80
N LYS A 637 16.58 1.70 41.16
CA LYS A 637 17.22 1.60 42.48
C LYS A 637 18.42 2.52 42.63
N GLU A 638 19.18 2.74 41.55
CA GLU A 638 20.36 3.61 41.54
C GLU A 638 20.00 5.10 41.49
N GLU A 639 18.90 5.44 40.81
CA GLU A 639 18.51 6.82 40.53
C GLU A 639 17.24 7.21 41.31
N GLU A 640 17.36 8.20 42.21
CA GLU A 640 16.20 8.71 42.98
C GLU A 640 15.15 9.38 42.07
N GLU A 641 15.54 9.91 40.92
CA GLU A 641 14.69 10.53 39.91
C GLU A 641 15.32 10.41 38.52
N GLY A 642 14.60 9.80 37.58
CA GLY A 642 15.12 9.56 36.23
C GLY A 642 14.04 9.35 35.18
N THR A 643 14.45 9.24 33.92
CA THR A 643 13.54 8.94 32.81
C THR A 643 14.00 7.68 32.10
N ILE A 644 13.05 6.79 31.82
CA ILE A 644 13.26 5.52 31.15
C ILE A 644 12.52 5.61 29.81
N LEU A 645 13.22 5.39 28.70
CA LEU A 645 12.62 5.28 27.37
C LEU A 645 12.70 3.82 26.92
N LEU A 646 11.56 3.22 26.63
CA LEU A 646 11.44 1.90 26.04
C LEU A 646 10.88 2.00 24.61
N ASP A 647 11.74 1.77 23.63
CA ASP A 647 11.43 1.73 22.20
C ASP A 647 11.65 0.31 21.65
N GLY A 648 10.77 -0.11 20.74
CA GLY A 648 10.74 -1.44 20.15
C GLY A 648 9.82 -2.40 20.87
N LEU A 649 8.67 -1.92 21.35
CA LEU A 649 7.65 -2.77 21.96
C LEU A 649 7.19 -3.87 21.00
N GLU A 650 7.09 -3.56 19.71
CA GLU A 650 6.77 -4.50 18.62
C GLU A 650 7.84 -5.58 18.48
N TYR A 651 9.10 -5.19 18.65
CA TYR A 651 10.20 -6.16 18.63
C TYR A 651 10.13 -7.08 19.85
N LEU A 652 9.78 -6.56 21.03
CA LEU A 652 9.54 -7.41 22.20
C LEU A 652 8.35 -8.34 21.96
N ILE A 653 7.25 -7.83 21.39
CA ILE A 653 6.03 -8.62 21.13
C ILE A 653 6.31 -9.70 20.07
N SER A 654 7.05 -9.40 19.02
CA SER A 654 7.39 -10.40 17.98
C SER A 654 8.34 -11.49 18.47
N ASN A 655 9.18 -11.20 19.48
CA ASN A 655 10.06 -12.19 20.10
C ASN A 655 9.45 -12.88 21.33
N ASN A 656 8.29 -12.39 21.79
CA ASN A 656 7.56 -12.92 22.94
C ASN A 656 6.07 -13.08 22.56
N SER A 657 5.14 -13.09 23.52
CA SER A 657 3.71 -12.91 23.23
C SER A 657 3.27 -11.53 23.68
N PHE A 658 2.20 -10.99 23.07
CA PHE A 658 1.61 -9.73 23.53
C PHE A 658 1.22 -9.79 25.01
N GLU A 659 0.68 -10.91 25.52
CA GLU A 659 0.35 -11.00 26.95
C GLU A 659 1.59 -11.05 27.83
N ALA A 660 2.68 -11.66 27.37
CA ALA A 660 3.95 -11.66 28.10
C ALA A 660 4.51 -10.24 28.22
N VAL A 661 4.51 -9.50 27.11
CA VAL A 661 4.92 -8.09 27.10
C VAL A 661 3.99 -7.21 27.92
N LEU A 662 2.67 -7.44 27.87
CA LEU A 662 1.70 -6.71 28.69
C LEU A 662 1.91 -6.96 30.19
N ARG A 663 2.20 -8.21 30.60
CA ARG A 663 2.54 -8.51 32.00
C ARG A 663 3.84 -7.84 32.43
N PHE A 664 4.84 -7.86 31.55
CA PHE A 664 6.10 -7.15 31.74
C PHE A 664 5.87 -5.64 31.91
N LEU A 665 5.07 -5.02 31.04
CA LEU A 665 4.73 -3.60 31.14
C LEU A 665 3.98 -3.29 32.43
N ARG A 666 3.01 -4.12 32.83
CA ARG A 666 2.31 -3.95 34.12
C ARG A 666 3.27 -3.98 35.31
N GLN A 667 4.18 -4.95 35.33
CA GLN A 667 5.20 -5.03 36.36
C GLN A 667 6.08 -3.77 36.39
N LEU A 668 6.48 -3.25 35.23
CA LEU A 668 7.25 -2.01 35.14
C LEU A 668 6.43 -0.78 35.56
N ILE A 669 5.15 -0.71 35.20
CA ILE A 669 4.25 0.38 35.60
C ILE A 669 4.13 0.41 37.12
N ASP A 670 3.96 -0.76 37.75
CA ASP A 670 3.90 -0.89 39.21
C ASP A 670 5.20 -0.38 39.85
N GLU A 671 6.37 -0.84 39.38
CA GLU A 671 7.67 -0.41 39.91
C GLU A 671 7.91 1.10 39.70
N VAL A 672 7.58 1.62 38.52
CA VAL A 672 7.72 3.04 38.20
C VAL A 672 6.81 3.87 39.11
N SER A 673 5.59 3.41 39.39
CA SER A 673 4.62 4.10 40.24
C SER A 673 5.06 4.24 41.70
N GLU A 674 5.92 3.35 42.18
CA GLU A 674 6.53 3.41 43.51
C GLU A 674 7.81 4.27 43.56
N SER A 675 8.27 4.74 42.39
CA SER A 675 9.48 5.54 42.22
C SER A 675 9.16 6.99 41.80
N LYS A 676 10.19 7.84 41.69
CA LYS A 676 10.06 9.14 41.01
C LYS A 676 10.48 9.09 39.54
N CYS A 677 10.72 7.90 38.99
CA CYS A 677 11.05 7.75 37.58
C CYS A 677 9.82 7.98 36.70
N VAL A 678 10.07 8.33 35.44
CA VAL A 678 9.03 8.41 34.40
C VAL A 678 9.37 7.39 33.32
N LEU A 679 8.38 6.60 32.90
CA LEU A 679 8.53 5.64 31.82
C LEU A 679 7.83 6.16 30.55
N LEU A 680 8.60 6.24 29.46
CA LEU A 680 8.12 6.59 28.13
C LEU A 680 8.16 5.34 27.26
N ILE A 681 7.04 5.01 26.62
CA ILE A 681 6.92 3.85 25.74
C ILE A 681 6.56 4.34 24.34
N SER A 682 7.35 3.93 23.35
CA SER A 682 7.01 4.15 21.94
C SER A 682 6.32 2.91 21.38
N SER A 683 5.20 3.10 20.69
CA SER A 683 4.58 2.03 19.91
C SER A 683 3.90 2.53 18.63
N SER A 684 3.97 1.74 17.56
CA SER A 684 3.35 2.01 16.26
C SER A 684 1.91 1.47 16.22
N PRO A 685 0.90 2.34 16.07
CA PRO A 685 -0.51 1.93 15.95
C PRO A 685 -0.78 1.00 14.75
N LYS A 686 0.11 1.00 13.74
CA LYS A 686 -0.05 0.23 12.50
C LYS A 686 0.37 -1.24 12.65
N THR A 687 1.12 -1.56 13.69
CA THR A 687 1.74 -2.88 13.88
C THR A 687 1.05 -3.73 14.94
N LEU A 688 0.33 -3.08 15.86
CA LEU A 688 -0.51 -3.72 16.86
C LEU A 688 -1.93 -3.90 16.35
N LYS A 689 -2.62 -4.94 16.80
CA LYS A 689 -4.06 -5.07 16.55
C LYS A 689 -4.79 -3.97 17.32
N GLU A 690 -5.90 -3.46 16.77
CA GLU A 690 -6.69 -2.40 17.40
C GLU A 690 -7.11 -2.73 18.86
N ARG A 691 -7.38 -4.01 19.14
CA ARG A 691 -7.68 -4.49 20.49
C ARG A 691 -6.47 -4.42 21.44
N GLU A 692 -5.28 -4.71 20.95
CA GLU A 692 -4.03 -4.70 21.72
C GLU A 692 -3.63 -3.27 22.06
N LEU A 693 -3.75 -2.35 21.10
CA LEU A 693 -3.52 -0.93 21.30
C LEU A 693 -4.45 -0.35 22.38
N LYS A 694 -5.76 -0.59 22.28
CA LYS A 694 -6.74 -0.17 23.30
C LYS A 694 -6.50 -0.75 24.68
N ILE A 695 -5.82 -1.89 24.79
CA ILE A 695 -5.41 -2.44 26.09
C ILE A 695 -4.23 -1.64 26.63
N LEU A 696 -3.21 -1.33 25.81
CA LEU A 696 -2.08 -0.51 26.23
C LEU A 696 -2.52 0.91 26.63
N GLU A 697 -3.37 1.57 25.83
CA GLU A 697 -3.96 2.88 26.14
C GLU A 697 -4.68 2.93 27.50
N ARG A 698 -5.21 1.80 27.98
CA ARG A 698 -5.87 1.71 29.30
C ARG A 698 -4.90 1.56 30.47
N GLU A 699 -3.69 1.06 30.21
CA GLU A 699 -2.68 0.81 31.24
C GLU A 699 -1.71 1.98 31.36
N THR A 700 -1.65 2.88 30.37
CA THR A 700 -0.69 3.99 30.28
C THR A 700 -1.39 5.31 29.98
N GLU A 701 -0.76 6.44 30.31
CA GLU A 701 -1.25 7.76 29.88
C GLU A 701 -0.83 8.05 28.44
N VAL A 702 -1.81 8.17 27.53
CA VAL A 702 -1.53 8.41 26.11
C VAL A 702 -1.18 9.88 25.89
N ILE A 703 -0.02 10.14 25.29
CA ILE A 703 0.36 11.48 24.84
C ILE A 703 0.25 11.53 23.32
N SER A 704 -0.72 12.30 22.82
CA SER A 704 -0.90 12.56 21.39
C SER A 704 -0.28 13.90 21.01
N PHE A 705 0.71 13.85 20.12
CA PHE A 705 1.27 15.05 19.49
C PHE A 705 0.55 15.44 18.19
N LEU A 706 -0.38 14.59 17.70
CA LEU A 706 -1.27 14.88 16.58
C LEU A 706 -2.36 15.89 16.97
#